data_AF-A0A7W4D4V1-F1
#
_entry.id   AF-A0A7W4D4V1-F1
#
_cell.length_a   1.000
_cell.length_b   1.000
_cell.length_c   1.000
_cell.angle_alpha   90.00
_cell.angle_beta   90.00
_cell.angle_gamma   90.00
#
_symmetry.space_group_name_H-M   'P 1'
#
loop_
_entity.id
_entity.type
_entity.pdbx_description
1 polymer ?
#
loop_
_entity_poly.entity_id
_entity_poly.type
_entity_poly.pdbx_seq_one_letter_code
_entity_poly.pdbx_strand_id
1 'polypeptide(L)'
;MGRTLQVTLTDSAVPAQPAGADIAFGFRNASDVARLTERAIRHRAPAPGVRDEETTKCTHVDFHAPDLPWRYTPRRAEGDTLRPWLALVVGTPDEVRISGTTVTLSSSVLADYDLTTSWRWAHVQSPDSETNDDLGTPAPDRFSRLLSLRRLLPLTTYIAVLVPTFTPRGTPLWAGGVVDNGGRPLPALSWWTFATGEGGDFETLAAQLRIPPAADLGKASLTYRAADIPIGPLEVRGALQSLQAVQPAVDGEADLARDVANAVLASAGAPDLLGPPAYGRPWVPSPTTAAGWVEQLRADARVRIHAGTGQWTGVEAQDELMQAAVAQSGSLADAAGLIARTASGLATSGSLWARSLPSDPVARLQILAPMTTRLPTDTGVQTVADAVSTPERTLDRALLTGAGQRLLTRTSRLDKTPVASATDLLQAAASGPDSGPDPSAARLWEALVPDGERLYVELWTALAKLRRAALAGRSRYLHRIGAFIGLEDPRRIDEWQREFIQDELPRLQDRAAAGLGELTGECGERVWLWAAEFAGTGTWDDLLARTLTTPHATDLIYGQVQTAVLCCLLPTCAGEPQVHPESECSRLVALLRIPAPHDRVPVPLPGLGNAVSRAVDPRSDDPPARRSLDAQLPDSLRGRLAPPRYPLGLDFPTWTLLRRYEPDWLLPGAASVPRHTIIALRTNPVFIDAFLVGLNSQFLSEVRWRGLQVDRWGTPLRMFFAPTDERTGVRIPDVAPIEDWPDGSALGTHRTPTGATPGPPERLVLLFTTPLFRRYPRTLVYLQNRLGDDELNDLVLMEPPQLVQPPGTTFEQWTATRAHIPPVFSGTIGPDQVFFLFDIPPEDLDGYFLVLDEPPSEQRFRNDLSHAQASAAQVAEALLDPHTRVALDGQALEAMGLDPQ
;
A
#
# COMPACT_ATOMS: atom_id res chain seq x y z
N MET A 1 -35.79 -70.44 -18.19
CA MET A 1 -36.01 -71.59 -19.09
C MET A 1 -34.65 -72.23 -19.34
N GLY A 2 -34.47 -73.50 -19.00
CA GLY A 2 -33.20 -74.20 -19.22
C GLY A 2 -32.98 -74.38 -20.71
N ARG A 3 -31.80 -74.00 -21.21
CA ARG A 3 -31.29 -74.53 -22.48
C ARG A 3 -30.48 -75.79 -22.15
N THR A 4 -30.41 -76.72 -23.07
CA THR A 4 -29.57 -77.93 -22.94
C THR A 4 -28.28 -77.72 -23.71
N LEU A 5 -27.14 -77.98 -23.06
CA LEU A 5 -25.84 -78.01 -23.73
C LEU A 5 -25.50 -79.48 -23.90
N GLN A 6 -25.23 -79.89 -25.14
CA GLN A 6 -24.59 -81.18 -25.40
C GLN A 6 -23.15 -81.08 -24.88
N VAL A 7 -22.88 -81.74 -23.75
CA VAL A 7 -21.52 -81.90 -23.23
C VAL A 7 -21.06 -83.29 -23.58
N THR A 8 -19.95 -83.37 -24.31
CA THR A 8 -19.27 -84.62 -24.62
C THR A 8 -18.03 -84.72 -23.73
N LEU A 9 -18.01 -85.71 -22.83
CA LEU A 9 -16.83 -86.07 -22.05
C LEU A 9 -16.08 -87.16 -22.80
N THR A 10 -14.78 -86.97 -23.00
CA THR A 10 -13.87 -87.97 -23.56
C THR A 10 -12.84 -88.34 -22.51
N ASP A 11 -12.71 -89.62 -22.20
CA ASP A 11 -11.65 -90.11 -21.32
C ASP A 11 -10.29 -89.96 -22.03
N SER A 12 -9.39 -89.19 -21.42
CA SER A 12 -8.02 -88.98 -21.91
C SER A 12 -7.19 -90.27 -21.97
N ALA A 13 -7.55 -91.30 -21.20
CA ALA A 13 -6.87 -92.60 -21.22
C ALA A 13 -7.45 -93.57 -22.26
N VAL A 14 -8.72 -93.39 -22.67
CA VAL A 14 -9.40 -94.21 -23.69
C VAL A 14 -10.25 -93.31 -24.60
N PRO A 15 -9.65 -92.65 -25.62
CA PRO A 15 -10.33 -91.64 -26.44
C PRO A 15 -11.52 -92.15 -27.28
N ALA A 16 -11.68 -93.47 -27.38
CA ALA A 16 -12.67 -94.12 -28.25
C ALA A 16 -14.09 -94.25 -27.65
N GLN A 17 -14.32 -93.80 -26.42
CA GLN A 17 -15.65 -93.81 -25.78
C GLN A 17 -16.07 -92.42 -25.29
N PRO A 18 -16.64 -91.58 -26.17
CA PRO A 18 -17.29 -90.35 -25.74
C PRO A 18 -18.61 -90.64 -25.02
N ALA A 19 -18.83 -90.00 -23.86
CA ALA A 19 -20.12 -89.98 -23.19
C ALA A 19 -20.75 -88.59 -23.37
N GLY A 20 -21.90 -88.54 -24.05
CA GLY A 20 -22.67 -87.32 -24.25
C GLY A 20 -23.82 -87.20 -23.26
N ALA A 21 -24.02 -86.03 -22.68
CA ALA A 21 -25.19 -85.71 -21.88
C ALA A 21 -25.71 -84.31 -22.20
N ASP A 22 -27.04 -84.17 -22.26
CA ASP A 22 -27.70 -82.87 -22.30
C ASP A 22 -27.76 -82.29 -20.89
N ILE A 23 -26.88 -81.35 -20.59
CA ILE A 23 -26.90 -80.66 -19.30
C ILE A 23 -27.85 -79.47 -19.43
N ALA A 24 -28.90 -79.45 -18.60
CA ALA A 24 -29.77 -78.29 -18.47
C ALA A 24 -29.04 -77.20 -17.67
N PHE A 25 -28.96 -76.00 -18.24
CA PHE A 25 -28.32 -74.86 -17.60
C PHE A 25 -29.17 -73.61 -17.76
N GLY A 26 -29.21 -72.80 -16.69
CA GLY A 26 -29.92 -71.54 -16.65
C GLY A 26 -28.99 -70.40 -17.04
N PHE A 27 -29.23 -69.75 -18.17
CA PHE A 27 -28.62 -68.47 -18.47
C PHE A 27 -29.36 -67.34 -17.74
N ARG A 28 -28.61 -66.49 -17.06
CA ARG A 28 -29.12 -65.18 -16.66
C ARG A 28 -29.37 -64.36 -17.94
N ASN A 29 -30.58 -63.88 -18.12
CA ASN A 29 -31.01 -63.09 -19.26
C ASN A 29 -31.35 -61.66 -18.82
N ALA A 30 -31.65 -60.78 -19.78
CA ALA A 30 -32.01 -59.39 -19.52
C ALA A 30 -33.13 -59.22 -18.48
N SER A 31 -34.11 -60.14 -18.44
CA SER A 31 -35.23 -60.08 -17.49
C SER A 31 -34.88 -60.48 -16.05
N ASP A 32 -33.70 -61.05 -15.82
CA ASP A 32 -33.19 -61.38 -14.48
C ASP A 32 -32.48 -60.17 -13.82
N VAL A 33 -32.26 -59.08 -14.56
CA VAL A 33 -31.66 -57.85 -14.04
C VAL A 33 -32.74 -56.96 -13.43
N ALA A 34 -32.74 -56.82 -12.11
CA ALA A 34 -33.73 -56.02 -11.41
C ALA A 34 -33.46 -54.50 -11.45
N ARG A 35 -32.19 -54.09 -11.35
CA ARG A 35 -31.75 -52.68 -11.42
C ARG A 35 -30.28 -52.57 -11.79
N LEU A 36 -29.88 -51.42 -12.32
CA LEU A 36 -28.48 -51.01 -12.40
C LEU A 36 -28.11 -50.25 -11.12
N THR A 37 -26.91 -50.48 -10.60
CA THR A 37 -26.39 -49.69 -9.48
C THR A 37 -25.84 -48.37 -9.99
N GLU A 38 -25.90 -47.31 -9.18
CA GLU A 38 -25.32 -46.02 -9.54
C GLU A 38 -23.82 -46.13 -9.88
N ARG A 39 -23.10 -47.09 -9.27
CA ARG A 39 -21.68 -47.38 -9.57
C ARG A 39 -21.42 -47.92 -10.97
N ALA A 40 -22.45 -48.44 -11.67
CA ALA A 40 -22.31 -48.87 -13.05
C ALA A 40 -22.37 -47.68 -14.02
N ILE A 41 -23.00 -46.58 -13.61
CA ILE A 41 -23.19 -45.37 -14.40
C ILE A 41 -22.03 -44.42 -14.13
N ARG A 42 -21.33 -44.04 -15.18
CA ARG A 42 -20.23 -43.07 -15.16
C ARG A 42 -20.74 -41.64 -15.23
N HIS A 43 -21.69 -41.37 -16.13
CA HIS A 43 -22.18 -40.03 -16.42
C HIS A 43 -23.63 -40.04 -16.92
N ARG A 44 -24.34 -38.94 -16.72
CA ARG A 44 -25.68 -38.68 -17.27
C ARG A 44 -25.72 -37.28 -17.84
N ALA A 45 -26.12 -37.17 -19.09
CA ALA A 45 -26.36 -35.91 -19.77
C ALA A 45 -27.79 -35.94 -20.33
N PRO A 46 -28.72 -35.10 -19.84
CA PRO A 46 -28.52 -34.05 -18.83
C PRO A 46 -28.28 -34.62 -17.44
N ALA A 47 -27.64 -33.84 -16.59
CA ALA A 47 -27.53 -34.19 -15.17
C ALA A 47 -28.94 -34.23 -14.53
N PRO A 48 -29.19 -35.12 -13.56
CA PRO A 48 -30.47 -35.19 -12.86
C PRO A 48 -30.90 -33.84 -12.26
N GLY A 49 -32.10 -33.38 -12.60
CA GLY A 49 -32.71 -32.17 -12.05
C GLY A 49 -32.36 -30.85 -12.74
N VAL A 50 -31.53 -30.87 -13.79
CA VAL A 50 -31.27 -29.69 -14.65
C VAL A 50 -32.59 -29.17 -15.22
N ARG A 51 -32.75 -27.84 -15.32
CA ARG A 51 -33.99 -27.19 -15.73
C ARG A 51 -33.93 -26.46 -17.07
N ASP A 52 -32.72 -26.29 -17.57
CA ASP A 52 -32.37 -25.43 -18.70
C ASP A 52 -31.52 -26.19 -19.73
N GLU A 53 -31.75 -27.50 -19.88
CA GLU A 53 -31.04 -28.30 -20.88
C GLU A 53 -31.34 -27.80 -22.30
N GLU A 54 -30.32 -27.86 -23.14
CA GLU A 54 -30.40 -27.53 -24.55
C GLU A 54 -31.27 -28.51 -25.35
N THR A 55 -32.17 -27.96 -26.16
CA THR A 55 -33.10 -28.77 -26.95
C THR A 55 -32.44 -29.55 -28.08
N THR A 56 -31.30 -29.07 -28.57
CA THR A 56 -30.58 -29.65 -29.72
C THR A 56 -29.67 -30.82 -29.32
N LYS A 57 -29.51 -31.10 -28.02
CA LYS A 57 -28.59 -32.16 -27.55
C LYS A 57 -29.33 -33.48 -27.27
N CYS A 58 -28.72 -34.60 -27.65
CA CYS A 58 -29.14 -35.94 -27.31
C CYS A 58 -28.95 -36.18 -25.80
N THR A 59 -30.00 -36.69 -25.16
CA THR A 59 -29.89 -37.28 -23.83
C THR A 59 -29.07 -38.57 -23.92
N HIS A 60 -28.10 -38.77 -23.04
CA HIS A 60 -27.28 -39.96 -22.98
C HIS A 60 -26.86 -40.37 -21.57
N VAL A 61 -26.41 -41.61 -21.47
CA VAL A 61 -25.85 -42.19 -20.24
C VAL A 61 -24.61 -42.99 -20.58
N ASP A 62 -23.58 -42.82 -19.75
CA ASP A 62 -22.30 -43.50 -19.89
C ASP A 62 -22.14 -44.56 -18.80
N PHE A 63 -21.54 -45.68 -19.13
CA PHE A 63 -21.30 -46.80 -18.23
C PHE A 63 -19.82 -47.15 -18.15
N HIS A 64 -19.32 -47.41 -16.94
CA HIS A 64 -17.92 -47.78 -16.73
C HIS A 64 -17.48 -49.04 -17.50
N ALA A 65 -18.41 -49.95 -17.79
CA ALA A 65 -18.10 -51.18 -18.52
C ALA A 65 -18.41 -51.01 -20.02
N PRO A 66 -17.45 -51.25 -20.93
CA PRO A 66 -17.65 -51.06 -22.38
C PRO A 66 -18.63 -52.07 -22.99
N ASP A 67 -18.79 -53.25 -22.39
CA ASP A 67 -19.67 -54.31 -22.89
C ASP A 67 -21.11 -54.23 -22.35
N LEU A 68 -21.38 -53.33 -21.37
CA LEU A 68 -22.64 -53.35 -20.62
C LEU A 68 -23.90 -53.27 -21.51
N PRO A 69 -24.01 -52.42 -22.54
CA PRO A 69 -25.18 -52.35 -23.41
C PRO A 69 -25.48 -53.63 -24.18
N TRP A 70 -24.50 -54.53 -24.36
CA TRP A 70 -24.65 -55.77 -25.13
C TRP A 70 -24.52 -57.05 -24.29
N ARG A 71 -24.11 -56.94 -23.03
CA ARG A 71 -23.83 -58.08 -22.12
C ARG A 71 -24.92 -59.15 -22.04
N TYR A 72 -26.19 -58.75 -22.13
CA TYR A 72 -27.35 -59.66 -22.09
C TYR A 72 -28.11 -59.74 -23.43
N THR A 73 -27.50 -59.34 -24.54
CA THR A 73 -28.11 -59.46 -25.87
C THR A 73 -28.22 -60.95 -26.26
N PRO A 74 -29.44 -61.47 -26.57
CA PRO A 74 -29.69 -62.89 -26.79
C PRO A 74 -29.41 -63.37 -28.23
N ARG A 75 -28.79 -62.52 -29.05
CA ARG A 75 -28.47 -62.73 -30.47
C ARG A 75 -26.99 -62.46 -30.70
N ARG A 76 -26.40 -63.14 -31.68
CA ARG A 76 -25.05 -62.80 -32.18
C ARG A 76 -25.14 -61.57 -33.08
N ALA A 77 -24.01 -60.92 -33.31
CA ALA A 77 -23.92 -59.84 -34.28
C ALA A 77 -24.30 -60.34 -35.68
N GLU A 78 -24.97 -59.49 -36.45
CA GLU A 78 -25.33 -59.71 -37.84
C GLU A 78 -24.55 -58.68 -38.68
N GLY A 79 -23.47 -59.14 -39.31
CA GLY A 79 -22.46 -58.23 -39.89
C GLY A 79 -21.89 -57.29 -38.83
N ASP A 80 -21.88 -55.99 -39.12
CA ASP A 80 -21.40 -54.93 -38.23
C ASP A 80 -22.47 -54.41 -37.26
N THR A 81 -23.62 -55.10 -37.16
CA THR A 81 -24.73 -54.65 -36.31
C THR A 81 -24.98 -55.59 -35.14
N LEU A 82 -25.11 -55.02 -33.95
CA LEU A 82 -25.53 -55.74 -32.74
C LEU A 82 -26.47 -54.86 -31.92
N ARG A 83 -27.68 -55.37 -31.66
CA ARG A 83 -28.69 -54.64 -30.90
C ARG A 83 -28.38 -54.68 -29.40
N PRO A 84 -28.34 -53.54 -28.70
CA PRO A 84 -28.15 -53.53 -27.26
C PRO A 84 -29.36 -54.13 -26.54
N TRP A 85 -29.14 -54.76 -25.39
CA TRP A 85 -30.21 -55.22 -24.51
C TRP A 85 -30.81 -54.08 -23.67
N LEU A 86 -30.19 -52.90 -23.69
CA LEU A 86 -30.63 -51.67 -23.04
C LEU A 86 -31.11 -50.65 -24.07
N ALA A 87 -32.09 -49.83 -23.68
CA ALA A 87 -32.45 -48.58 -24.36
C ALA A 87 -32.69 -47.48 -23.33
N LEU A 88 -32.32 -46.25 -23.69
CA LEU A 88 -32.60 -45.04 -22.94
C LEU A 88 -33.81 -44.38 -23.59
N VAL A 89 -34.96 -44.55 -22.96
CA VAL A 89 -36.21 -43.96 -23.42
C VAL A 89 -36.40 -42.64 -22.71
N VAL A 90 -36.62 -41.58 -23.47
CA VAL A 90 -36.86 -40.22 -22.98
C VAL A 90 -38.25 -39.82 -23.41
N GLY A 91 -39.07 -39.35 -22.49
CA GLY A 91 -40.41 -38.88 -22.80
C GLY A 91 -40.95 -37.95 -21.72
N THR A 92 -42.06 -37.29 -22.01
CA THR A 92 -42.73 -36.41 -21.04
C THR A 92 -43.35 -37.23 -19.89
N PRO A 93 -43.72 -36.59 -18.75
CA PRO A 93 -44.40 -37.27 -17.64
C PRO A 93 -45.71 -37.97 -18.04
N ASP A 94 -46.35 -37.57 -19.15
CA ASP A 94 -47.54 -38.24 -19.67
C ASP A 94 -47.23 -39.48 -20.50
N GLU A 95 -46.05 -39.52 -21.10
CA GLU A 95 -45.59 -40.60 -21.97
C GLU A 95 -44.83 -41.69 -21.21
N VAL A 96 -44.10 -41.30 -20.15
CA VAL A 96 -43.27 -42.17 -19.32
C VAL A 96 -43.72 -42.02 -17.88
N ARG A 97 -44.30 -43.07 -17.29
CA ARG A 97 -44.77 -43.06 -15.90
C ARG A 97 -44.01 -44.08 -15.06
N ILE A 98 -43.27 -43.59 -14.07
CA ILE A 98 -42.53 -44.43 -13.12
C ILE A 98 -43.43 -44.80 -11.94
N SER A 99 -43.43 -46.07 -11.54
CA SER A 99 -44.14 -46.59 -10.36
C SER A 99 -43.24 -47.56 -9.62
N GLY A 100 -42.56 -47.05 -8.59
CA GLY A 100 -41.56 -47.82 -7.84
C GLY A 100 -40.38 -48.23 -8.73
N THR A 101 -40.25 -49.53 -8.98
CA THR A 101 -39.20 -50.13 -9.83
C THR A 101 -39.67 -50.47 -11.24
N THR A 102 -40.87 -50.01 -11.63
CA THR A 102 -41.49 -50.32 -12.91
C THR A 102 -41.81 -49.05 -13.68
N VAL A 103 -41.89 -49.15 -15.00
CA VAL A 103 -42.24 -48.04 -15.89
C VAL A 103 -43.35 -48.45 -16.84
N THR A 104 -44.27 -47.51 -17.09
CA THR A 104 -45.26 -47.61 -18.17
C THR A 104 -44.86 -46.64 -19.28
N LEU A 105 -44.72 -47.16 -20.50
CA LEU A 105 -44.40 -46.38 -21.70
C LEU A 105 -45.64 -46.31 -22.58
N SER A 106 -46.00 -45.10 -23.01
CA SER A 106 -47.08 -44.87 -23.98
C SER A 106 -46.66 -45.29 -25.40
N SER A 107 -47.64 -45.51 -26.27
CA SER A 107 -47.37 -45.80 -27.68
C SER A 107 -46.74 -44.62 -28.43
N SER A 108 -46.97 -43.38 -27.99
CA SER A 108 -46.39 -42.19 -28.64
C SER A 108 -44.88 -42.09 -28.43
N VAL A 109 -44.37 -42.36 -27.22
CA VAL A 109 -42.92 -42.37 -27.00
C VAL A 109 -42.26 -43.54 -27.74
N LEU A 110 -42.89 -44.71 -27.76
CA LEU A 110 -42.33 -45.90 -28.41
C LEU A 110 -42.24 -45.78 -29.94
N ALA A 111 -43.00 -44.86 -30.56
CA ALA A 111 -42.88 -44.57 -31.98
C ALA A 111 -41.49 -44.00 -32.35
N ASP A 112 -40.82 -43.31 -31.43
CA ASP A 112 -39.48 -42.76 -31.63
C ASP A 112 -38.35 -43.77 -31.38
N TYR A 113 -38.66 -44.93 -30.79
CA TYR A 113 -37.68 -45.94 -30.38
C TYR A 113 -37.89 -47.27 -31.11
N ASP A 114 -37.71 -47.29 -32.43
CA ASP A 114 -37.76 -48.55 -33.19
C ASP A 114 -36.55 -49.46 -32.89
N LEU A 115 -36.83 -50.61 -32.25
CA LEU A 115 -35.85 -51.64 -31.90
C LEU A 115 -35.17 -52.29 -33.12
N THR A 116 -35.68 -52.11 -34.33
CA THR A 116 -34.96 -52.55 -35.54
C THR A 116 -33.70 -51.71 -35.79
N THR A 117 -33.71 -50.46 -35.34
CA THR A 117 -32.60 -49.49 -35.48
C THR A 117 -31.78 -49.30 -34.20
N SER A 118 -32.06 -50.06 -33.14
CA SER A 118 -31.44 -49.85 -31.82
C SER A 118 -29.93 -50.06 -31.77
N TRP A 119 -29.37 -50.74 -32.76
CA TRP A 119 -27.92 -50.86 -32.95
C TRP A 119 -27.23 -49.50 -33.11
N ARG A 120 -27.96 -48.44 -33.49
CA ARG A 120 -27.44 -47.07 -33.64
C ARG A 120 -27.29 -46.31 -32.33
N TRP A 121 -27.86 -46.79 -31.23
CA TRP A 121 -27.99 -46.02 -29.99
C TRP A 121 -26.86 -46.26 -28.99
N ALA A 122 -26.12 -47.36 -29.14
CA ALA A 122 -25.08 -47.77 -28.19
C ALA A 122 -23.70 -47.72 -28.85
N HIS A 123 -22.74 -47.15 -28.13
CA HIS A 123 -21.37 -46.91 -28.62
C HIS A 123 -20.34 -47.26 -27.54
N VAL A 124 -19.10 -47.49 -27.96
CA VAL A 124 -17.93 -47.61 -27.07
C VAL A 124 -16.99 -46.47 -27.41
N GLN A 125 -16.51 -45.78 -26.37
CA GLN A 125 -15.48 -44.76 -26.48
C GLN A 125 -14.14 -45.36 -26.01
N SER A 126 -13.09 -45.14 -26.79
CA SER A 126 -11.71 -45.57 -26.51
C SER A 126 -10.70 -44.56 -27.07
N PRO A 127 -9.46 -44.52 -26.56
CA PRO A 127 -8.37 -43.74 -27.17
C PRO A 127 -8.02 -44.20 -28.59
N ASP A 128 -7.62 -43.26 -29.46
CA ASP A 128 -7.29 -43.53 -30.88
C ASP A 128 -6.10 -44.48 -31.09
N SER A 129 -5.23 -44.61 -30.09
CA SER A 129 -4.00 -45.43 -30.17
C SER A 129 -4.22 -46.93 -29.94
N GLU A 130 -5.44 -47.37 -29.65
CA GLU A 130 -5.74 -48.75 -29.22
C GLU A 130 -6.31 -49.62 -30.35
N THR A 131 -5.98 -50.92 -30.34
CA THR A 131 -6.52 -51.89 -31.30
C THR A 131 -7.86 -52.46 -30.83
N ASN A 132 -8.69 -52.95 -31.77
CA ASN A 132 -10.02 -53.50 -31.48
C ASN A 132 -10.02 -54.67 -30.46
N ASP A 133 -8.91 -55.39 -30.32
CA ASP A 133 -8.79 -56.55 -29.45
C ASP A 133 -8.86 -56.18 -27.94
N ASP A 134 -8.52 -54.93 -27.59
CA ASP A 134 -8.49 -54.47 -26.20
C ASP A 134 -9.82 -53.85 -25.72
N LEU A 135 -10.75 -53.54 -26.64
CA LEU A 135 -12.00 -52.81 -26.37
C LEU A 135 -12.95 -53.49 -25.37
N GLY A 136 -12.86 -54.81 -25.23
CA GLY A 136 -13.65 -55.59 -24.27
C GLY A 136 -13.16 -55.51 -22.83
N THR A 137 -11.95 -54.99 -22.59
CA THR A 137 -11.33 -54.93 -21.27
C THR A 137 -11.60 -53.56 -20.61
N PRO A 138 -12.14 -53.51 -19.39
CA PRO A 138 -12.38 -52.25 -18.69
C PRO A 138 -11.09 -51.45 -18.45
N ALA A 139 -11.11 -50.16 -18.78
CA ALA A 139 -10.03 -49.21 -18.51
C ALA A 139 -10.62 -47.83 -18.14
N PRO A 140 -9.88 -46.93 -17.47
CA PRO A 140 -10.39 -45.61 -17.07
C PRO A 140 -10.91 -44.77 -18.23
N ASP A 141 -10.31 -44.91 -19.41
CA ASP A 141 -10.63 -44.14 -20.62
C ASP A 141 -11.51 -44.92 -21.61
N ARG A 142 -11.93 -46.14 -21.23
CA ARG A 142 -12.87 -46.97 -22.01
C ARG A 142 -14.20 -47.07 -21.32
N PHE A 143 -15.25 -46.66 -22.00
CA PHE A 143 -16.60 -46.74 -21.46
C PHE A 143 -17.61 -46.89 -22.60
N SER A 144 -18.80 -47.39 -22.27
CA SER A 144 -19.89 -47.44 -23.22
C SER A 144 -20.87 -46.30 -22.99
N ARG A 145 -21.52 -45.87 -24.06
CA ARG A 145 -22.50 -44.79 -24.06
C ARG A 145 -23.79 -45.27 -24.71
N LEU A 146 -24.91 -44.82 -24.18
CA LEU A 146 -26.21 -45.06 -24.78
C LEU A 146 -26.95 -43.73 -25.00
N LEU A 147 -27.24 -43.44 -26.27
CA LEU A 147 -27.87 -42.22 -26.74
C LEU A 147 -29.39 -42.41 -26.90
N SER A 148 -30.13 -41.37 -26.60
CA SER A 148 -31.51 -41.19 -27.03
C SER A 148 -31.55 -40.17 -28.16
N LEU A 149 -31.92 -40.61 -29.36
CA LEU A 149 -32.00 -39.77 -30.57
C LEU A 149 -33.27 -38.90 -30.64
N ARG A 150 -34.09 -38.91 -29.59
CA ARG A 150 -35.34 -38.14 -29.53
C ARG A 150 -35.05 -36.64 -29.55
N ARG A 151 -35.79 -35.92 -30.38
CA ARG A 151 -35.80 -34.45 -30.38
C ARG A 151 -36.54 -33.93 -29.15
N LEU A 152 -35.91 -32.97 -28.47
CA LEU A 152 -36.47 -32.34 -27.28
C LEU A 152 -37.22 -31.06 -27.68
N LEU A 153 -38.33 -30.81 -27.00
CA LEU A 153 -39.11 -29.58 -27.14
C LEU A 153 -38.63 -28.55 -26.12
N PRO A 154 -38.66 -27.24 -26.42
CA PRO A 154 -38.36 -26.18 -25.45
C PRO A 154 -39.30 -26.20 -24.23
N LEU A 155 -38.82 -25.71 -23.09
CA LEU A 155 -39.60 -25.49 -21.86
C LEU A 155 -40.42 -26.72 -21.42
N THR A 156 -39.87 -27.92 -21.61
CA THR A 156 -40.57 -29.19 -21.41
C THR A 156 -39.83 -30.05 -20.39
N THR A 157 -40.58 -30.65 -19.45
CA THR A 157 -40.02 -31.62 -18.50
C THR A 157 -40.00 -33.01 -19.12
N TYR A 158 -38.89 -33.72 -18.94
CA TYR A 158 -38.65 -35.06 -19.44
C TYR A 158 -38.25 -36.03 -18.33
N ILE A 159 -38.57 -37.30 -18.55
CA ILE A 159 -38.10 -38.44 -17.77
C ILE A 159 -37.27 -39.32 -18.70
N ALA A 160 -36.01 -39.53 -18.35
CA ALA A 160 -35.12 -40.47 -19.00
C ALA A 160 -35.10 -41.77 -18.20
N VAL A 161 -35.40 -42.90 -18.84
CA VAL A 161 -35.49 -44.22 -18.20
C VAL A 161 -34.72 -45.26 -18.99
N LEU A 162 -33.89 -46.03 -18.30
CA LEU A 162 -33.21 -47.20 -18.83
C LEU A 162 -34.10 -48.42 -18.70
N VAL A 163 -34.39 -49.06 -19.84
CA VAL A 163 -35.26 -50.24 -19.93
C VAL A 163 -34.58 -51.36 -20.73
N PRO A 164 -34.90 -52.64 -20.46
CA PRO A 164 -34.50 -53.73 -21.33
C PRO A 164 -35.22 -53.68 -22.68
N THR A 165 -34.59 -54.18 -23.74
CA THR A 165 -35.14 -54.22 -25.11
C THR A 165 -35.58 -55.62 -25.55
N PHE A 166 -35.34 -56.64 -24.73
CA PHE A 166 -35.70 -58.03 -25.02
C PHE A 166 -36.60 -58.64 -23.95
N THR A 167 -37.53 -59.50 -24.39
CA THR A 167 -38.34 -60.35 -23.50
C THR A 167 -37.49 -61.47 -22.88
N PRO A 168 -37.99 -62.19 -21.86
CA PRO A 168 -37.33 -63.40 -21.34
C PRO A 168 -37.09 -64.50 -22.40
N ARG A 169 -37.81 -64.45 -23.53
CA ARG A 169 -37.65 -65.39 -24.65
C ARG A 169 -36.65 -64.90 -25.71
N GLY A 170 -36.08 -63.71 -25.53
CA GLY A 170 -35.13 -63.10 -26.45
C GLY A 170 -35.75 -62.54 -27.73
N THR A 171 -37.07 -62.25 -27.71
CA THR A 171 -37.75 -61.46 -28.75
C THR A 171 -37.68 -59.97 -28.39
N PRO A 172 -37.81 -59.04 -29.36
CA PRO A 172 -37.93 -57.61 -29.06
C PRO A 172 -39.08 -57.36 -28.08
N LEU A 173 -38.85 -56.46 -27.11
CA LEU A 173 -39.81 -56.18 -26.04
C LEU A 173 -41.01 -55.36 -26.54
N TRP A 174 -40.83 -54.56 -27.57
CA TRP A 174 -41.92 -53.84 -28.23
C TRP A 174 -41.77 -53.86 -29.74
N ALA A 175 -42.90 -53.79 -30.43
CA ALA A 175 -42.99 -53.64 -31.88
C ALA A 175 -44.26 -52.84 -32.21
N GLY A 176 -44.19 -51.95 -33.20
CA GLY A 176 -45.34 -51.13 -33.59
C GLY A 176 -45.93 -50.26 -32.47
N GLY A 177 -45.09 -49.80 -31.52
CA GLY A 177 -45.51 -48.93 -30.42
C GLY A 177 -46.21 -49.64 -29.25
N VAL A 178 -46.22 -50.98 -29.22
CA VAL A 178 -46.86 -51.76 -28.14
C VAL A 178 -45.82 -52.61 -27.40
N VAL A 179 -45.79 -52.50 -26.07
CA VAL A 179 -44.96 -53.35 -25.21
C VAL A 179 -45.59 -54.74 -25.06
N ASP A 180 -44.83 -55.78 -25.40
CA ASP A 180 -45.16 -57.18 -25.11
C ASP A 180 -44.08 -57.79 -24.21
N ASN A 181 -44.31 -57.68 -22.90
CA ASN A 181 -43.46 -58.31 -21.88
C ASN A 181 -44.09 -59.58 -21.29
N GLY A 182 -44.95 -60.27 -22.05
CA GLY A 182 -45.64 -61.48 -21.59
C GLY A 182 -46.46 -61.26 -20.30
N GLY A 183 -47.11 -60.10 -20.19
CA GLY A 183 -47.94 -59.69 -19.04
C GLY A 183 -47.18 -59.21 -17.80
N ARG A 184 -45.84 -59.15 -17.83
CA ARG A 184 -45.03 -58.65 -16.71
C ARG A 184 -44.85 -57.12 -16.78
N PRO A 185 -44.79 -56.42 -15.63
CA PRO A 185 -44.41 -55.01 -15.61
C PRO A 185 -43.01 -54.80 -16.20
N LEU A 186 -42.81 -53.72 -16.95
CA LEU A 186 -41.50 -53.35 -17.50
C LEU A 186 -40.62 -52.76 -16.40
N PRO A 187 -39.44 -53.34 -16.09
CA PRO A 187 -38.55 -52.78 -15.07
C PRO A 187 -37.93 -51.46 -15.52
N ALA A 188 -37.86 -50.50 -14.59
CA ALA A 188 -37.08 -49.27 -14.73
C ALA A 188 -35.70 -49.50 -14.09
N LEU A 189 -34.69 -49.80 -14.91
CA LEU A 189 -33.37 -50.21 -14.43
C LEU A 189 -32.60 -49.06 -13.76
N SER A 190 -32.80 -47.85 -14.27
CA SER A 190 -32.40 -46.56 -13.67
C SER A 190 -33.20 -45.46 -14.37
N TRP A 191 -33.40 -44.32 -13.73
CA TRP A 191 -34.12 -43.19 -14.34
C TRP A 191 -33.77 -41.88 -13.65
N TRP A 192 -34.01 -40.76 -14.34
CA TRP A 192 -33.92 -39.42 -13.78
C TRP A 192 -34.84 -38.46 -14.53
N THR A 193 -35.01 -37.27 -13.97
CA THR A 193 -35.80 -36.18 -14.58
C THR A 193 -34.91 -35.00 -14.94
N PHE A 194 -35.25 -34.28 -15.99
CA PHE A 194 -34.66 -33.00 -16.36
C PHE A 194 -35.71 -32.15 -17.07
N ALA A 195 -35.44 -30.87 -17.28
CA ALA A 195 -36.24 -30.01 -18.13
C ALA A 195 -35.36 -29.23 -19.10
N THR A 196 -35.94 -28.91 -20.25
CA THR A 196 -35.29 -28.08 -21.27
C THR A 196 -35.57 -26.61 -21.06
N GLY A 197 -34.60 -25.78 -21.44
CA GLY A 197 -34.72 -24.33 -21.40
C GLY A 197 -35.50 -23.74 -22.59
N GLU A 198 -35.34 -22.44 -22.78
CA GLU A 198 -35.73 -21.77 -24.03
C GLU A 198 -35.00 -22.43 -25.21
N GLY A 199 -35.63 -22.48 -26.38
CA GLY A 199 -35.08 -23.15 -27.55
C GLY A 199 -33.77 -22.54 -28.04
N GLY A 200 -32.97 -23.35 -28.73
CA GLY A 200 -31.68 -22.96 -29.30
C GLY A 200 -30.50 -23.30 -28.39
N ASP A 201 -29.35 -23.52 -29.01
CA ASP A 201 -28.03 -23.71 -28.39
C ASP A 201 -27.16 -22.46 -28.57
N PHE A 202 -25.89 -22.57 -28.20
CA PHE A 202 -24.91 -21.49 -28.35
C PHE A 202 -24.87 -20.94 -29.77
N GLU A 203 -24.74 -21.82 -30.77
CA GLU A 203 -24.71 -21.47 -32.19
C GLU A 203 -25.99 -20.74 -32.61
N THR A 204 -27.15 -21.25 -32.22
CA THR A 204 -28.45 -20.62 -32.53
C THR A 204 -28.55 -19.21 -31.94
N LEU A 205 -28.11 -19.02 -30.70
CA LEU A 205 -28.16 -17.71 -30.04
C LEU A 205 -27.15 -16.72 -30.63
N ALA A 206 -25.97 -17.20 -31.02
CA ALA A 206 -24.96 -16.39 -31.69
C ALA A 206 -25.41 -15.98 -33.10
N ALA A 207 -26.02 -16.89 -33.86
CA ALA A 207 -26.56 -16.62 -35.20
C ALA A 207 -27.77 -15.66 -35.18
N GLN A 208 -28.47 -15.54 -34.05
CA GLN A 208 -29.56 -14.56 -33.89
C GLN A 208 -29.06 -13.14 -33.67
N LEU A 209 -27.77 -12.95 -33.35
CA LEU A 209 -27.22 -11.64 -33.07
C LEU A 209 -27.27 -10.75 -34.32
N ARG A 210 -27.79 -9.53 -34.12
CA ARG A 210 -27.91 -8.49 -35.14
C ARG A 210 -27.12 -7.27 -34.71
N ILE A 211 -26.66 -6.50 -35.69
CA ILE A 211 -25.89 -5.30 -35.43
C ILE A 211 -26.74 -4.12 -35.93
N PRO A 212 -27.59 -3.52 -35.08
CA PRO A 212 -28.30 -2.30 -35.43
C PRO A 212 -27.38 -1.07 -35.31
N PRO A 213 -27.70 0.04 -35.99
CA PRO A 213 -27.01 1.31 -35.77
C PRO A 213 -27.21 1.78 -34.33
N ALA A 214 -26.11 2.28 -33.74
CA ALA A 214 -26.10 2.76 -32.36
C ALA A 214 -26.83 4.11 -32.21
N ALA A 215 -26.86 4.95 -33.26
CA ALA A 215 -27.59 6.21 -33.32
C ALA A 215 -27.43 7.07 -32.03
N ASP A 216 -28.55 7.52 -31.44
CA ASP A 216 -28.61 8.33 -30.22
C ASP A 216 -28.41 7.53 -28.91
N LEU A 217 -27.96 6.28 -28.96
CA LEU A 217 -27.71 5.49 -27.75
C LEU A 217 -26.60 6.14 -26.90
N GLY A 218 -26.83 6.22 -25.59
CA GLY A 218 -25.98 6.95 -24.66
C GLY A 218 -26.23 8.46 -24.60
N LYS A 219 -27.31 8.94 -25.25
CA LYS A 219 -27.78 10.32 -25.22
C LYS A 219 -29.03 10.48 -24.37
N ALA A 220 -29.05 11.49 -23.51
CA ALA A 220 -30.24 11.96 -22.81
C ALA A 220 -30.54 13.40 -23.25
N SER A 221 -31.79 13.68 -23.63
CA SER A 221 -32.26 15.05 -23.88
C SER A 221 -32.96 15.55 -22.62
N LEU A 222 -32.37 16.54 -21.96
CA LEU A 222 -32.90 17.12 -20.74
C LEU A 222 -33.51 18.49 -21.00
N THR A 223 -34.67 18.73 -20.40
CA THR A 223 -35.24 20.07 -20.30
C THR A 223 -35.34 20.42 -18.83
N TYR A 224 -34.72 21.53 -18.46
CA TYR A 224 -34.76 22.08 -17.12
C TYR A 224 -35.74 23.25 -17.10
N ARG A 225 -36.47 23.41 -16.00
CA ARG A 225 -37.38 24.53 -15.80
C ARG A 225 -37.08 25.19 -14.46
N ALA A 226 -36.35 26.30 -14.49
CA ALA A 226 -36.16 27.17 -13.33
C ALA A 226 -37.05 28.40 -13.45
N ALA A 227 -37.88 28.67 -12.43
CA ALA A 227 -38.68 29.89 -12.32
C ALA A 227 -39.42 30.28 -13.62
N ASP A 228 -40.08 29.30 -14.25
CA ASP A 228 -40.82 29.44 -15.53
C ASP A 228 -39.99 29.76 -16.78
N ILE A 229 -38.67 29.75 -16.70
CA ILE A 229 -37.78 29.80 -17.87
C ILE A 229 -37.50 28.37 -18.31
N PRO A 230 -37.98 27.92 -19.49
CA PRO A 230 -37.57 26.65 -20.06
C PRO A 230 -36.12 26.76 -20.54
N ILE A 231 -35.29 25.83 -20.09
CA ILE A 231 -33.85 25.76 -20.36
C ILE A 231 -33.62 24.39 -21.00
N GLY A 232 -33.32 24.40 -22.29
CA GLY A 232 -33.11 23.19 -23.08
C GLY A 232 -33.85 23.22 -24.42
N PRO A 233 -33.76 22.12 -25.21
CA PRO A 233 -33.21 20.82 -24.83
C PRO A 233 -31.68 20.80 -24.71
N LEU A 234 -31.16 20.30 -23.57
CA LEU A 234 -29.75 20.04 -23.34
C LEU A 234 -29.43 18.57 -23.64
N GLU A 235 -28.50 18.32 -24.54
CA GLU A 235 -28.04 16.97 -24.83
C GLU A 235 -26.89 16.57 -23.91
N VAL A 236 -27.12 15.55 -23.08
CA VAL A 236 -26.18 15.04 -22.08
C VAL A 236 -25.84 13.59 -22.38
N ARG A 237 -24.55 13.23 -22.27
CA ARG A 237 -24.07 11.87 -22.57
C ARG A 237 -23.89 11.05 -21.29
N GLY A 238 -24.09 9.74 -21.37
CA GLY A 238 -23.81 8.84 -20.24
C GLY A 238 -22.33 8.52 -20.08
N ALA A 239 -22.04 7.57 -19.17
CA ALA A 239 -20.71 6.98 -19.01
C ALA A 239 -20.26 6.19 -20.25
N LEU A 240 -21.23 5.58 -20.95
CA LEU A 240 -21.08 4.89 -22.23
C LEU A 240 -21.90 5.62 -23.30
N GLN A 241 -21.34 5.75 -24.50
CA GLN A 241 -21.99 6.42 -25.63
C GLN A 241 -21.72 5.74 -26.96
N SER A 242 -22.65 5.91 -27.91
CA SER A 242 -22.53 5.45 -29.29
C SER A 242 -21.24 5.94 -29.97
N LEU A 243 -20.66 5.13 -30.87
CA LEU A 243 -19.52 5.59 -31.68
C LEU A 243 -19.89 6.68 -32.67
N GLN A 244 -21.15 6.75 -33.10
CA GLN A 244 -21.68 7.73 -34.04
C GLN A 244 -22.08 9.05 -33.37
N ALA A 245 -22.04 9.11 -32.05
CA ALA A 245 -22.42 10.28 -31.28
C ALA A 245 -21.26 11.29 -31.25
N VAL A 246 -21.31 12.30 -32.12
CA VAL A 246 -20.49 13.51 -31.92
C VAL A 246 -21.13 14.31 -30.78
N GLN A 247 -20.36 14.62 -29.73
CA GLN A 247 -20.78 15.62 -28.75
C GLN A 247 -20.77 16.97 -29.47
N PRO A 248 -21.92 17.67 -29.62
CA PRO A 248 -21.91 18.97 -30.28
C PRO A 248 -20.94 19.90 -29.54
N ALA A 249 -20.22 20.71 -30.32
CA ALA A 249 -19.34 21.76 -29.80
C ALA A 249 -20.11 22.59 -28.77
N VAL A 250 -19.39 23.21 -27.83
CA VAL A 250 -19.99 24.16 -26.89
C VAL A 250 -20.49 25.36 -27.69
N ASP A 251 -21.68 25.27 -28.27
CA ASP A 251 -22.37 26.41 -28.85
C ASP A 251 -22.70 27.40 -27.73
N GLY A 252 -22.81 28.68 -28.06
CA GLY A 252 -22.94 29.81 -27.12
C GLY A 252 -24.08 29.74 -26.08
N GLU A 253 -24.87 28.68 -26.05
CA GLU A 253 -25.78 28.32 -24.94
C GLU A 253 -25.06 27.98 -23.63
N ALA A 254 -23.72 27.90 -23.58
CA ALA A 254 -22.98 27.85 -22.32
C ALA A 254 -23.21 29.08 -21.40
N ASP A 255 -23.72 30.19 -21.94
CA ASP A 255 -24.22 31.31 -21.13
C ASP A 255 -25.46 30.92 -20.32
N LEU A 256 -26.24 29.92 -20.75
CA LEU A 256 -27.45 29.47 -20.06
C LEU A 256 -27.15 28.86 -18.68
N ALA A 257 -26.00 28.20 -18.48
CA ALA A 257 -25.59 27.67 -17.17
C ALA A 257 -25.17 28.79 -16.20
N ARG A 258 -24.51 29.82 -16.73
CA ARG A 258 -24.16 31.05 -16.02
C ARG A 258 -25.45 31.81 -15.65
N ASP A 259 -26.42 31.86 -16.55
CA ASP A 259 -27.74 32.43 -16.33
C ASP A 259 -28.59 31.62 -15.34
N VAL A 260 -28.50 30.28 -15.33
CA VAL A 260 -29.13 29.41 -14.32
C VAL A 260 -28.54 29.67 -12.94
N ALA A 261 -27.21 29.70 -12.85
CA ALA A 261 -26.52 29.99 -11.59
C ALA A 261 -26.86 31.40 -11.08
N ASN A 262 -26.89 32.39 -11.98
CA ASN A 262 -27.26 33.76 -11.67
C ASN A 262 -28.75 33.90 -11.32
N ALA A 263 -29.66 33.15 -11.97
CA ALA A 263 -31.10 33.18 -11.69
C ALA A 263 -31.46 32.52 -10.34
N VAL A 264 -30.77 31.44 -9.98
CA VAL A 264 -30.91 30.81 -8.65
C VAL A 264 -30.37 31.74 -7.55
N LEU A 265 -29.24 32.42 -7.79
CA LEU A 265 -28.69 33.42 -6.87
C LEU A 265 -29.59 34.68 -6.76
N ALA A 266 -30.21 35.13 -7.85
CA ALA A 266 -31.05 36.33 -7.88
C ALA A 266 -32.44 36.13 -7.24
N SER A 267 -32.97 34.90 -7.23
CA SER A 267 -34.31 34.59 -6.72
C SER A 267 -34.40 34.43 -5.20
N ALA A 268 -33.27 34.37 -4.48
CA ALA A 268 -33.28 33.95 -3.08
C ALA A 268 -33.39 35.08 -2.04
N GLY A 269 -32.89 36.31 -2.29
CA GLY A 269 -32.86 37.39 -1.27
C GLY A 269 -32.27 36.98 0.10
N ALA A 270 -31.60 35.82 0.15
CA ALA A 270 -31.17 35.08 1.31
C ALA A 270 -29.65 34.96 1.27
N PRO A 271 -28.97 34.81 2.43
CA PRO A 271 -27.51 34.75 2.49
C PRO A 271 -26.94 33.70 1.54
N ASP A 272 -25.69 33.89 1.09
CA ASP A 272 -24.82 33.08 0.17
C ASP A 272 -24.76 31.54 0.41
N LEU A 273 -25.60 31.00 1.31
CA LEU A 273 -25.67 29.60 1.73
C LEU A 273 -26.44 28.68 0.76
N LEU A 274 -27.32 29.21 -0.10
CA LEU A 274 -28.11 28.40 -1.03
C LEU A 274 -27.68 28.69 -2.47
N GLY A 275 -26.66 27.96 -2.91
CA GLY A 275 -26.14 28.06 -4.27
C GLY A 275 -25.74 26.70 -4.84
N PRO A 276 -25.53 26.63 -6.17
CA PRO A 276 -24.98 25.45 -6.82
C PRO A 276 -23.70 24.94 -6.11
N PRO A 277 -23.52 23.62 -5.89
CA PRO A 277 -22.29 23.07 -5.30
C PRO A 277 -21.01 23.53 -6.02
N ALA A 278 -20.02 23.96 -5.24
CA ALA A 278 -18.70 24.33 -5.73
C ALA A 278 -17.77 23.11 -5.72
N TYR A 279 -17.77 22.35 -6.82
CA TYR A 279 -16.85 21.25 -7.04
C TYR A 279 -15.40 21.76 -7.04
N GLY A 280 -14.47 20.96 -6.51
CA GLY A 280 -13.04 21.30 -6.46
C GLY A 280 -12.53 21.89 -5.13
N ARG A 281 -13.39 22.31 -4.19
CA ARG A 281 -12.97 22.88 -2.88
C ARG A 281 -11.94 22.04 -2.09
N PRO A 282 -11.93 20.69 -2.12
CA PRO A 282 -10.90 19.92 -1.45
C PRO A 282 -9.52 20.03 -2.09
N TRP A 283 -9.43 20.24 -3.40
CA TRP A 283 -8.18 20.12 -4.17
C TRP A 283 -7.64 21.47 -4.66
N VAL A 284 -8.52 22.45 -4.90
CA VAL A 284 -8.15 23.78 -5.42
C VAL A 284 -8.50 24.86 -4.39
N PRO A 285 -7.59 25.80 -4.07
CA PRO A 285 -7.82 26.83 -3.04
C PRO A 285 -9.04 27.73 -3.31
N SER A 286 -9.25 28.10 -4.58
CA SER A 286 -10.31 29.02 -5.02
C SER A 286 -11.01 28.46 -6.26
N PRO A 287 -11.94 27.50 -6.11
CA PRO A 287 -12.59 26.87 -7.26
C PRO A 287 -13.46 27.85 -8.07
N THR A 288 -13.91 28.95 -7.45
CA THR A 288 -14.71 29.99 -8.13
C THR A 288 -13.92 30.80 -9.16
N THR A 289 -12.59 30.77 -9.14
CA THR A 289 -11.71 31.49 -10.08
C THR A 289 -10.72 30.60 -10.80
N ALA A 290 -10.73 29.29 -10.52
CA ALA A 290 -9.84 28.32 -11.15
C ALA A 290 -10.17 28.11 -12.63
N ALA A 291 -9.12 27.79 -13.41
CA ALA A 291 -9.17 27.46 -14.83
C ALA A 291 -9.27 25.92 -15.04
N GLY A 292 -9.22 25.47 -16.29
CA GLY A 292 -9.12 24.04 -16.64
C GLY A 292 -10.37 23.24 -16.25
N TRP A 293 -10.18 22.07 -15.65
CA TRP A 293 -11.27 21.15 -15.29
C TRP A 293 -12.29 21.74 -14.30
N VAL A 294 -11.86 22.63 -13.39
CA VAL A 294 -12.75 23.32 -12.45
C VAL A 294 -13.62 24.35 -13.18
N GLU A 295 -13.04 25.05 -14.16
CA GLU A 295 -13.79 25.97 -15.01
C GLU A 295 -14.86 25.23 -15.82
N GLN A 296 -14.53 24.06 -16.38
CA GLN A 296 -15.48 23.22 -17.12
C GLN A 296 -16.67 22.81 -16.24
N LEU A 297 -16.44 22.40 -14.98
CA LEU A 297 -17.50 22.07 -14.02
C LEU A 297 -18.39 23.26 -13.62
N ARG A 298 -17.84 24.47 -13.69
CA ARG A 298 -18.56 25.72 -13.40
C ARG A 298 -19.33 26.24 -14.61
N ALA A 299 -18.75 26.13 -15.80
CA ALA A 299 -19.24 26.77 -17.02
C ALA A 299 -20.18 25.88 -17.84
N ASP A 300 -19.96 24.55 -17.89
CA ASP A 300 -20.77 23.64 -18.70
C ASP A 300 -21.77 22.87 -17.81
N ALA A 301 -23.07 23.09 -18.03
CA ALA A 301 -24.14 22.40 -17.29
C ALA A 301 -24.11 20.87 -17.49
N ARG A 302 -23.68 20.37 -18.66
CA ARG A 302 -23.64 18.92 -18.96
C ARG A 302 -22.65 18.22 -18.06
N VAL A 303 -21.44 18.78 -17.97
CA VAL A 303 -20.37 18.30 -17.10
C VAL A 303 -20.78 18.41 -15.63
N ARG A 304 -21.48 19.50 -15.29
CA ARG A 304 -21.99 19.74 -13.94
C ARG A 304 -23.07 18.74 -13.51
N ILE A 305 -23.89 18.27 -14.46
CA ILE A 305 -24.85 17.19 -14.25
C ILE A 305 -24.11 15.89 -13.90
N HIS A 306 -23.03 15.54 -14.60
CA HIS A 306 -22.23 14.34 -14.26
C HIS A 306 -21.66 14.38 -12.84
N ALA A 307 -21.09 15.52 -12.45
CA ALA A 307 -20.64 15.72 -11.07
C ALA A 307 -21.79 15.70 -10.06
N GLY A 308 -22.96 16.23 -10.43
CA GLY A 308 -24.19 16.14 -9.64
C GLY A 308 -24.64 14.70 -9.43
N THR A 309 -24.64 13.88 -10.49
CA THR A 309 -24.96 12.45 -10.42
C THR A 309 -23.99 11.71 -9.51
N GLY A 310 -22.70 12.02 -9.58
CA GLY A 310 -21.68 11.48 -8.67
C GLY A 310 -21.91 11.87 -7.21
N GLN A 311 -22.23 13.15 -6.97
CA GLN A 311 -22.55 13.64 -5.63
C GLN A 311 -23.80 12.95 -5.07
N TRP A 312 -24.87 12.85 -5.86
CA TRP A 312 -26.13 12.18 -5.50
C TRP A 312 -25.93 10.69 -5.20
N THR A 313 -25.21 10.00 -6.07
CA THR A 313 -24.82 8.59 -5.85
C THR A 313 -24.05 8.42 -4.55
N GLY A 314 -23.19 9.39 -4.21
CA GLY A 314 -22.47 9.41 -2.93
C GLY A 314 -23.36 9.61 -1.71
N VAL A 315 -24.47 10.36 -1.85
CA VAL A 315 -25.48 10.53 -0.79
C VAL A 315 -26.22 9.20 -0.57
N GLU A 316 -26.71 8.57 -1.64
CA GLU A 316 -27.43 7.29 -1.56
C GLU A 316 -26.53 6.16 -1.01
N ALA A 317 -25.26 6.12 -1.43
CA ALA A 317 -24.30 5.09 -1.03
C ALA A 317 -23.53 5.41 0.27
N GLN A 318 -23.84 6.50 0.96
CA GLN A 318 -22.99 7.04 2.03
C GLN A 318 -22.70 6.03 3.15
N ASP A 319 -23.70 5.23 3.57
CA ASP A 319 -23.51 4.26 4.65
C ASP A 319 -22.63 3.07 4.23
N GLU A 320 -22.78 2.58 2.99
CA GLU A 320 -21.95 1.51 2.43
C GLU A 320 -20.49 1.97 2.28
N LEU A 321 -20.27 3.16 1.74
CA LEU A 321 -18.94 3.76 1.58
C LEU A 321 -18.28 4.04 2.94
N MET A 322 -19.04 4.52 3.92
CA MET A 322 -18.54 4.74 5.28
C MET A 322 -18.18 3.43 5.98
N GLN A 323 -18.96 2.36 5.80
CA GLN A 323 -18.62 1.04 6.34
C GLN A 323 -17.30 0.52 5.74
N ALA A 324 -17.12 0.67 4.43
CA ALA A 324 -15.86 0.28 3.77
C ALA A 324 -14.67 1.11 4.29
N ALA A 325 -14.84 2.42 4.47
CA ALA A 325 -13.80 3.28 5.03
C ALA A 325 -13.47 2.94 6.49
N VAL A 326 -14.48 2.66 7.32
CA VAL A 326 -14.27 2.25 8.71
C VAL A 326 -13.51 0.92 8.77
N ALA A 327 -13.90 -0.06 7.95
CA ALA A 327 -13.21 -1.35 7.86
C ALA A 327 -11.73 -1.20 7.48
N GLN A 328 -11.41 -0.31 6.54
CA GLN A 328 -10.02 0.00 6.15
C GLN A 328 -9.27 0.80 7.24
N SER A 329 -9.98 1.65 8.00
CA SER A 329 -9.36 2.57 8.97
C SER A 329 -8.82 1.90 10.25
N GLY A 330 -9.18 0.65 10.56
CA GLY A 330 -8.63 -0.08 11.71
C GLY A 330 -8.67 0.71 13.03
N SER A 331 -7.59 0.68 13.81
CA SER A 331 -7.47 1.36 15.12
C SER A 331 -6.96 2.81 15.06
N LEU A 332 -7.15 3.52 13.94
CA LEU A 332 -6.66 4.89 13.77
C LEU A 332 -7.22 5.88 14.82
N ALA A 333 -8.44 5.65 15.31
CA ALA A 333 -9.01 6.44 16.40
C ALA A 333 -8.17 6.35 17.68
N ASP A 334 -7.63 5.17 18.00
CA ASP A 334 -6.77 4.97 19.16
C ASP A 334 -5.41 5.67 18.99
N ALA A 335 -4.84 5.59 17.78
CA ALA A 335 -3.59 6.26 17.43
C ALA A 335 -3.73 7.80 17.49
N ALA A 336 -4.81 8.36 16.92
CA ALA A 336 -5.13 9.78 17.00
C ALA A 336 -5.35 10.21 18.46
N GLY A 337 -6.05 9.40 19.26
CA GLY A 337 -6.22 9.63 20.69
C GLY A 337 -4.90 9.65 21.47
N LEU A 338 -3.96 8.76 21.16
CA LEU A 338 -2.62 8.76 21.75
C LEU A 338 -1.84 10.03 21.39
N ILE A 339 -1.86 10.45 20.12
CA ILE A 339 -1.14 11.65 19.67
C ILE A 339 -1.74 12.92 20.27
N ALA A 340 -3.07 13.02 20.34
CA ALA A 340 -3.74 14.16 20.99
C ALA A 340 -3.38 14.27 22.48
N ARG A 341 -3.33 13.14 23.21
CA ARG A 341 -2.87 13.10 24.61
C ARG A 341 -1.40 13.51 24.74
N THR A 342 -0.54 13.02 23.85
CA THR A 342 0.90 13.39 23.84
C THR A 342 1.09 14.87 23.54
N ALA A 343 0.42 15.41 22.53
CA ALA A 343 0.46 16.84 22.18
C ALA A 343 -0.05 17.72 23.33
N SER A 344 -1.15 17.34 23.98
CA SER A 344 -1.68 18.03 25.17
C SER A 344 -0.70 17.95 26.33
N GLY A 345 -0.06 16.80 26.54
CA GLY A 345 0.99 16.61 27.55
C GLY A 345 2.20 17.51 27.31
N LEU A 346 2.66 17.63 26.06
CA LEU A 346 3.76 18.52 25.66
C LEU A 346 3.40 19.99 25.86
N ALA A 347 2.21 20.42 25.45
CA ALA A 347 1.75 21.79 25.64
C ALA A 347 1.62 22.15 27.13
N THR A 348 1.05 21.24 27.94
CA THR A 348 0.93 21.41 29.39
C THR A 348 2.32 21.47 30.04
N SER A 349 3.24 20.59 29.65
CA SER A 349 4.62 20.58 30.15
C SER A 349 5.36 21.88 29.79
N GLY A 350 5.19 22.39 28.57
CA GLY A 350 5.75 23.68 28.14
C GLY A 350 5.18 24.86 28.93
N SER A 351 3.87 24.86 29.22
CA SER A 351 3.26 25.89 30.06
C SER A 351 3.72 25.80 31.53
N LEU A 352 3.85 24.60 32.08
CA LEU A 352 4.35 24.41 33.45
C LEU A 352 5.81 24.82 33.56
N TRP A 353 6.64 24.49 32.57
CA TRP A 353 8.04 24.91 32.47
C TRP A 353 8.18 26.44 32.53
N ALA A 354 7.41 27.15 31.71
CA ALA A 354 7.42 28.62 31.68
C ALA A 354 6.96 29.26 32.99
N ARG A 355 5.99 28.64 33.69
CA ARG A 355 5.46 29.16 34.96
C ARG A 355 6.30 28.80 36.19
N SER A 356 7.04 27.70 36.14
CA SER A 356 7.74 27.13 37.31
C SER A 356 9.19 27.59 37.46
N LEU A 357 9.80 28.14 36.39
CA LEU A 357 11.16 28.65 36.45
C LEU A 357 11.20 30.12 36.91
N PRO A 358 12.10 30.48 37.84
CA PRO A 358 12.34 31.88 38.23
C PRO A 358 12.75 32.76 37.04
N SER A 359 12.50 34.07 37.12
CA SER A 359 12.98 35.04 36.13
C SER A 359 14.49 35.29 36.22
N ASP A 360 15.08 35.14 37.42
CA ASP A 360 16.51 35.29 37.66
C ASP A 360 17.32 34.11 37.06
N PRO A 361 18.28 34.36 36.16
CA PRO A 361 19.15 33.34 35.58
C PRO A 361 19.93 32.51 36.61
N VAL A 362 20.35 33.10 37.73
CA VAL A 362 21.13 32.39 38.75
C VAL A 362 20.23 31.46 39.56
N ALA A 363 19.05 31.93 39.98
CA ALA A 363 18.03 31.08 40.60
C ALA A 363 17.56 29.93 39.68
N ARG A 364 17.42 30.16 38.36
CA ARG A 364 17.16 29.08 37.40
C ARG A 364 18.28 28.07 37.36
N LEU A 365 19.53 28.53 37.34
CA LEU A 365 20.69 27.66 37.35
C LEU A 365 20.72 26.77 38.60
N GLN A 366 20.25 27.23 39.77
CA GLN A 366 20.19 26.38 40.96
C GLN A 366 19.23 25.20 40.82
N ILE A 367 18.07 25.44 40.19
CA ILE A 367 17.08 24.40 39.92
C ILE A 367 17.62 23.41 38.88
N LEU A 368 18.30 23.92 37.84
CA LEU A 368 18.79 23.14 36.71
C LEU A 368 20.20 22.57 36.89
N ALA A 369 20.94 23.01 37.92
CA ALA A 369 22.33 22.64 38.16
C ALA A 369 22.55 21.12 38.17
N PRO A 370 21.71 20.29 38.82
CA PRO A 370 21.91 18.84 38.81
C PRO A 370 21.92 18.23 37.40
N MET A 371 21.25 18.87 36.43
CA MET A 371 21.20 18.41 35.03
C MET A 371 22.53 18.64 34.30
N THR A 372 23.33 19.64 34.69
CA THR A 372 24.61 19.94 34.03
C THR A 372 25.62 18.81 34.19
N THR A 373 25.45 17.94 35.19
CA THR A 373 26.26 16.73 35.41
C THR A 373 25.98 15.61 34.42
N ARG A 374 24.93 15.74 33.61
CA ARG A 374 24.52 14.78 32.57
C ARG A 374 24.39 15.41 31.19
N LEU A 375 24.42 16.73 31.11
CA LEU A 375 24.30 17.47 29.86
C LEU A 375 25.65 17.46 29.16
N PRO A 376 25.80 16.77 28.01
CA PRO A 376 27.07 16.76 27.28
C PRO A 376 27.34 18.12 26.65
N THR A 377 28.62 18.46 26.47
CA THR A 377 29.05 19.55 25.61
C THR A 377 28.89 19.18 24.14
N ASP A 378 29.02 20.16 23.25
CA ASP A 378 29.04 19.99 21.79
C ASP A 378 30.05 18.94 21.29
N THR A 379 31.20 18.82 21.97
CA THR A 379 32.21 17.80 21.70
C THR A 379 31.83 16.40 22.18
N GLY A 380 30.81 16.26 23.05
CA GLY A 380 30.34 14.98 23.58
C GLY A 380 31.28 14.26 24.57
N VAL A 381 32.50 14.78 24.77
CA VAL A 381 33.55 14.14 25.60
C VAL A 381 33.36 14.45 27.09
N GLN A 382 32.76 15.58 27.44
CA GLN A 382 32.60 16.04 28.82
C GLN A 382 31.19 16.59 29.07
N THR A 383 30.82 16.72 30.35
CA THR A 383 29.54 17.33 30.74
C THR A 383 29.71 18.83 30.95
N VAL A 384 28.61 19.59 30.89
CA VAL A 384 28.63 21.03 31.17
C VAL A 384 29.17 21.31 32.56
N ALA A 385 28.88 20.45 33.55
CA ALA A 385 29.45 20.56 34.89
C ALA A 385 30.98 20.46 34.85
N ASP A 386 31.54 19.49 34.11
CA ASP A 386 32.99 19.28 34.01
C ASP A 386 33.69 20.44 33.33
N ALA A 387 33.09 20.98 32.27
CA ALA A 387 33.65 22.08 31.50
C ALA A 387 33.76 23.39 32.30
N VAL A 388 32.86 23.61 33.27
CA VAL A 388 32.84 24.84 34.09
C VAL A 388 33.50 24.68 35.46
N SER A 389 33.90 23.46 35.82
CA SER A 389 34.56 23.14 37.10
C SER A 389 35.98 22.58 36.92
N THR A 390 36.69 23.02 35.88
CA THR A 390 38.10 22.64 35.71
C THR A 390 38.95 23.24 36.83
N PRO A 391 40.17 22.70 37.10
CA PRO A 391 41.05 23.22 38.16
C PRO A 391 41.39 24.72 38.02
N GLU A 392 41.28 25.26 36.80
CA GLU A 392 41.50 26.67 36.45
C GLU A 392 40.26 27.56 36.69
N ARG A 393 39.11 26.99 37.06
CA ARG A 393 37.85 27.71 37.31
C ARG A 393 37.54 27.82 38.79
N THR A 394 36.83 28.88 39.17
CA THR A 394 36.42 29.14 40.57
C THR A 394 35.34 28.20 41.08
N LEU A 395 34.48 27.69 40.18
CA LEU A 395 33.30 26.92 40.53
C LEU A 395 33.62 25.43 40.76
N ASP A 396 33.28 24.90 41.93
CA ASP A 396 33.45 23.48 42.25
C ASP A 396 32.31 22.63 41.66
N ARG A 397 32.65 21.47 41.07
CA ARG A 397 31.69 20.49 40.53
C ARG A 397 30.63 20.09 41.54
N ALA A 398 31.00 19.95 42.82
CA ALA A 398 30.10 19.53 43.90
C ALA A 398 28.91 20.49 44.04
N LEU A 399 29.11 21.79 43.79
CA LEU A 399 28.06 22.81 43.86
C LEU A 399 27.02 22.67 42.73
N LEU A 400 27.36 22.00 41.63
CA LEU A 400 26.44 21.72 40.53
C LEU A 400 25.66 20.42 40.72
N THR A 401 25.92 19.65 41.78
CA THR A 401 25.19 18.40 42.05
C THR A 401 23.90 18.65 42.83
N GLY A 402 22.97 17.69 42.79
CA GLY A 402 21.78 17.74 43.65
C GLY A 402 22.09 17.74 45.15
N ALA A 403 23.20 17.14 45.58
CA ALA A 403 23.65 17.20 46.97
C ALA A 403 24.17 18.61 47.34
N GLY A 404 24.95 19.23 46.47
CA GLY A 404 25.44 20.60 46.64
C GLY A 404 24.31 21.63 46.68
N GLN A 405 23.32 21.53 45.77
CA GLN A 405 22.16 22.42 45.77
C GLN A 405 21.29 22.28 47.03
N ARG A 406 21.11 21.04 47.54
CA ARG A 406 20.44 20.81 48.83
C ARG A 406 21.23 21.39 50.01
N LEU A 407 22.55 21.42 49.93
CA LEU A 407 23.39 21.99 50.96
C LEU A 407 23.30 23.53 50.94
N LEU A 408 23.43 24.17 49.77
CA LEU A 408 23.28 25.62 49.57
C LEU A 408 21.92 26.15 50.03
N THR A 409 20.86 25.36 49.85
CA THR A 409 19.49 25.72 50.28
C THR A 409 19.21 25.43 51.75
N ARG A 410 19.98 24.54 52.39
CA ARG A 410 19.91 24.30 53.85
C ARG A 410 20.71 25.34 54.63
N THR A 411 21.89 25.72 54.14
CA THR A 411 22.75 26.74 54.76
C THR A 411 22.08 28.11 54.81
N SER A 412 21.25 28.45 53.80
CA SER A 412 20.45 29.69 53.81
C SER A 412 19.26 29.68 54.77
N ARG A 413 18.92 28.54 55.41
CA ARG A 413 17.78 28.40 56.32
C ARG A 413 18.15 28.25 57.80
N LEU A 414 19.42 28.04 58.12
CA LEU A 414 19.86 27.65 59.48
C LEU A 414 20.19 28.82 60.41
N ASP A 415 20.48 30.03 59.89
CA ASP A 415 20.83 31.20 60.72
C ASP A 415 19.79 32.33 60.65
N LYS A 416 19.50 32.97 61.78
CA LYS A 416 18.51 34.06 61.94
C LYS A 416 19.07 35.48 61.69
N THR A 417 20.31 35.59 61.24
CA THR A 417 20.93 36.85 60.76
C THR A 417 20.86 36.91 59.23
N PRO A 418 20.90 38.09 58.58
CA PRO A 418 20.74 38.20 57.14
C PRO A 418 22.01 37.69 56.44
N VAL A 419 22.11 36.38 56.27
CA VAL A 419 23.16 35.75 55.46
C VAL A 419 22.57 35.46 54.09
N ALA A 420 23.30 35.95 53.08
CA ALA A 420 23.28 35.59 51.66
C ALA A 420 22.31 34.46 51.26
N SER A 421 21.40 34.76 50.31
CA SER A 421 20.53 33.77 49.67
C SER A 421 21.36 32.63 49.05
N ALA A 422 20.74 31.48 48.76
CA ALA A 422 21.46 30.40 48.09
C ALA A 422 22.11 30.87 46.78
N THR A 423 21.45 31.79 46.06
CA THR A 423 21.98 32.44 44.84
C THR A 423 23.21 33.29 45.15
N ASP A 424 23.22 34.04 46.25
CA ASP A 424 24.36 34.84 46.69
C ASP A 424 25.56 33.95 47.09
N LEU A 425 25.31 32.81 47.75
CA LEU A 425 26.35 31.85 48.10
C LEU A 425 26.97 31.18 46.86
N LEU A 426 26.14 30.82 45.87
CA LEU A 426 26.63 30.28 44.61
C LEU A 426 27.43 31.34 43.83
N GLN A 427 27.00 32.60 43.86
CA GLN A 427 27.67 33.72 43.23
C GLN A 427 29.00 34.05 43.91
N ALA A 428 29.07 33.97 45.24
CA ALA A 428 30.32 34.10 45.99
C ALA A 428 31.31 32.98 45.63
N ALA A 429 30.84 31.73 45.55
CA ALA A 429 31.67 30.60 45.14
C ALA A 429 32.20 30.72 43.69
N ALA A 430 31.39 31.25 42.77
CA ALA A 430 31.78 31.47 41.38
C ALA A 430 32.70 32.69 41.18
N SER A 431 32.75 33.61 42.14
CA SER A 431 33.61 34.80 42.08
C SER A 431 35.01 34.53 42.65
N GLY A 432 35.11 33.57 43.59
CA GLY A 432 36.36 33.17 44.28
C GLY A 432 36.87 34.23 45.27
N PRO A 433 37.28 33.86 46.49
CA PRO A 433 38.04 34.77 47.35
C PRO A 433 39.52 34.84 46.90
N ASP A 434 40.17 36.00 47.03
CA ASP A 434 41.63 36.08 47.06
C ASP A 434 42.12 35.09 48.13
N SER A 435 42.84 34.04 47.73
CA SER A 435 43.31 33.00 48.64
C SER A 435 44.23 33.64 49.67
N GLY A 436 43.79 33.78 50.93
CA GLY A 436 44.63 34.24 52.03
C GLY A 436 45.76 33.24 52.36
N PRO A 437 46.62 33.56 53.35
CA PRO A 437 47.68 32.66 53.80
C PRO A 437 47.09 31.31 54.25
N ASP A 438 47.71 30.20 53.81
CA ASP A 438 47.25 28.83 54.12
C ASP A 438 47.57 28.49 55.58
N PRO A 439 46.55 28.24 56.43
CA PRO A 439 46.77 27.95 57.85
C PRO A 439 47.52 26.64 58.09
N SER A 440 47.54 25.70 57.13
CA SER A 440 48.30 24.45 57.24
C SER A 440 49.78 24.65 56.92
N ALA A 441 50.09 25.50 55.92
CA ALA A 441 51.45 25.90 55.60
C ALA A 441 52.08 26.74 56.74
N ALA A 442 51.29 27.63 57.36
CA ALA A 442 51.73 28.43 58.50
C ALA A 442 52.20 27.56 59.68
N ARG A 443 51.48 26.46 59.98
CA ARG A 443 51.88 25.48 61.02
C ARG A 443 53.13 24.68 60.63
N LEU A 444 53.30 24.38 59.36
CA LEU A 444 54.48 23.66 58.87
C LEU A 444 55.73 24.53 58.98
N TRP A 445 55.60 25.83 58.71
CA TRP A 445 56.66 26.80 58.94
C TRP A 445 57.05 26.90 60.41
N GLU A 446 56.07 27.02 61.31
CA GLU A 446 56.30 27.04 62.77
C GLU A 446 57.03 25.78 63.28
N ALA A 447 56.75 24.62 62.67
CA ALA A 447 57.38 23.36 63.05
C ALA A 447 58.84 23.23 62.58
N LEU A 448 59.26 24.00 61.56
CA LEU A 448 60.55 23.85 60.89
C LEU A 448 61.50 25.03 61.11
N VAL A 449 60.98 26.21 61.46
CA VAL A 449 61.75 27.45 61.63
C VAL A 449 61.23 28.22 62.85
N PRO A 450 62.11 28.79 63.70
CA PRO A 450 61.70 29.67 64.80
C PRO A 450 60.90 30.88 64.29
N ASP A 451 59.81 31.24 64.99
CA ASP A 451 58.84 32.29 64.57
C ASP A 451 58.26 32.06 63.16
N GLY A 452 58.17 30.78 62.75
CA GLY A 452 57.83 30.37 61.40
C GLY A 452 56.44 30.82 60.93
N GLU A 453 55.42 30.81 61.80
CA GLU A 453 54.07 31.28 61.44
C GLU A 453 54.08 32.78 61.08
N ARG A 454 54.81 33.59 61.85
CA ARG A 454 54.96 35.02 61.60
C ARG A 454 55.73 35.28 60.30
N LEU A 455 56.88 34.62 60.13
CA LEU A 455 57.70 34.73 58.92
C LEU A 455 56.95 34.28 57.66
N TYR A 456 56.14 33.24 57.76
CA TYR A 456 55.27 32.78 56.67
C TYR A 456 54.28 33.87 56.25
N VAL A 457 53.57 34.47 57.21
CA VAL A 457 52.57 35.51 56.92
C VAL A 457 53.22 36.76 56.34
N GLU A 458 54.36 37.20 56.90
CA GLU A 458 55.09 38.37 56.42
C GLU A 458 55.66 38.12 55.00
N LEU A 459 56.31 36.98 54.75
CA LEU A 459 56.82 36.61 53.42
C LEU A 459 55.70 36.46 52.39
N TRP A 460 54.62 35.75 52.75
CA TRP A 460 53.44 35.63 51.89
C TRP A 460 52.89 37.01 51.52
N THR A 461 52.78 37.90 52.50
CA THR A 461 52.27 39.26 52.29
C THR A 461 53.19 40.07 51.37
N ALA A 462 54.51 39.97 51.57
CA ALA A 462 55.50 40.64 50.75
C ALA A 462 55.49 40.15 49.30
N LEU A 463 55.51 38.83 49.08
CA LEU A 463 55.43 38.22 47.74
C LEU A 463 54.10 38.52 47.06
N ALA A 464 52.98 38.53 47.79
CA ALA A 464 51.66 38.88 47.25
C ALA A 464 51.56 40.36 46.87
N LYS A 465 52.18 41.27 47.62
CA LYS A 465 52.26 42.70 47.27
C LYS A 465 53.16 42.92 46.06
N LEU A 466 54.33 42.27 46.01
CA LEU A 466 55.26 42.36 44.88
C LEU A 466 54.64 41.81 43.59
N ARG A 467 53.99 40.64 43.67
CA ARG A 467 53.24 40.05 42.55
C ARG A 467 52.15 40.96 42.04
N ARG A 468 51.33 41.55 42.92
CA ARG A 468 50.28 42.49 42.52
C ARG A 468 50.84 43.72 41.83
N ALA A 469 51.96 44.27 42.33
CA ALA A 469 52.64 45.39 41.70
C ALA A 469 53.18 45.02 40.30
N ALA A 470 53.82 43.85 40.16
CA ALA A 470 54.37 43.34 38.90
C ALA A 470 53.27 43.07 37.86
N LEU A 471 52.17 42.41 38.26
CA LEU A 471 51.02 42.14 37.39
C LEU A 471 50.28 43.42 36.98
N ALA A 472 50.15 44.39 37.88
CA ALA A 472 49.57 45.70 37.54
C ALA A 472 50.46 46.48 36.55
N GLY A 473 51.78 46.47 36.77
CA GLY A 473 52.75 47.04 35.84
C GLY A 473 52.71 46.34 34.48
N ARG A 474 52.64 45.02 34.45
CA ARG A 474 52.52 44.24 33.23
C ARG A 474 51.18 44.41 32.51
N SER A 475 50.08 44.56 33.23
CA SER A 475 48.78 44.89 32.63
C SER A 475 48.84 46.26 31.94
N ARG A 476 49.49 47.25 32.57
CA ARG A 476 49.79 48.53 31.92
C ARG A 476 50.71 48.37 30.70
N TYR A 477 51.73 47.51 30.78
CA TYR A 477 52.60 47.17 29.66
C TYR A 477 51.81 46.59 28.48
N LEU A 478 50.98 45.57 28.72
CA LEU A 478 50.16 44.91 27.69
C LEU A 478 49.12 45.84 27.07
N HIS A 479 48.49 46.70 27.87
CA HIS A 479 47.54 47.69 27.36
C HIS A 479 48.24 48.75 26.49
N ARG A 480 49.42 49.22 26.93
CA ARG A 480 50.17 50.27 26.24
C ARG A 480 50.90 49.75 24.99
N ILE A 481 51.44 48.53 25.02
CA ILE A 481 52.01 47.89 23.83
C ILE A 481 50.92 47.52 22.82
N GLY A 482 49.74 47.07 23.27
CA GLY A 482 48.57 46.85 22.41
C GLY A 482 48.14 48.09 21.63
N ALA A 483 48.29 49.28 22.23
CA ALA A 483 48.08 50.55 21.55
C ALA A 483 49.24 50.99 20.64
N PHE A 484 50.42 50.37 20.76
CA PHE A 484 51.67 50.74 20.06
C PHE A 484 52.02 49.82 18.89
N ILE A 485 51.50 48.58 18.85
CA ILE A 485 51.74 47.56 17.80
C ILE A 485 51.20 47.97 16.40
N GLY A 486 50.63 49.17 16.25
CA GLY A 486 50.26 49.77 14.96
C GLY A 486 51.41 50.45 14.18
N LEU A 487 52.67 50.33 14.60
CA LEU A 487 53.83 50.96 13.94
C LEU A 487 54.91 49.91 13.61
N GLU A 488 55.39 49.89 12.36
CA GLU A 488 56.21 48.80 11.75
C GLU A 488 57.73 48.82 12.05
N ASP A 489 58.24 49.65 12.97
CA ASP A 489 59.71 49.72 13.24
C ASP A 489 60.12 49.04 14.56
N PRO A 490 60.81 47.88 14.51
CA PRO A 490 61.26 47.14 15.69
C PRO A 490 62.19 47.94 16.60
N ARG A 491 63.01 48.86 16.07
CA ARG A 491 63.93 49.68 16.89
C ARG A 491 63.17 50.61 17.83
N ARG A 492 61.99 51.03 17.42
CA ARG A 492 61.10 51.92 18.18
C ARG A 492 60.39 51.18 19.32
N ILE A 493 60.13 49.88 19.16
CA ILE A 493 59.59 49.01 20.21
C ILE A 493 60.65 48.80 21.31
N ASP A 494 61.91 48.58 20.93
CA ASP A 494 63.02 48.43 21.89
C ASP A 494 63.37 49.73 22.63
N GLU A 495 63.26 50.89 21.98
CA GLU A 495 63.37 52.21 22.63
C GLU A 495 62.22 52.46 23.60
N TRP A 496 60.98 52.22 23.16
CA TRP A 496 59.79 52.39 23.99
C TRP A 496 59.77 51.45 25.20
N GLN A 497 60.14 50.18 25.01
CA GLN A 497 60.21 49.21 26.09
C GLN A 497 61.23 49.66 27.14
N ARG A 498 62.37 50.23 26.73
CA ARG A 498 63.35 50.82 27.65
C ARG A 498 62.78 52.02 28.41
N GLU A 499 62.06 52.92 27.76
CA GLU A 499 61.39 54.06 28.42
C GLU A 499 60.32 53.60 29.42
N PHE A 500 59.48 52.63 29.05
CA PHE A 500 58.44 52.08 29.94
C PHE A 500 59.06 51.41 31.17
N ILE A 501 60.13 50.64 30.98
CA ILE A 501 60.87 50.02 32.09
C ILE A 501 61.45 51.11 32.99
N GLN A 502 62.06 52.17 32.44
CA GLN A 502 62.60 53.28 33.23
C GLN A 502 61.53 53.98 34.09
N ASP A 503 60.30 54.11 33.59
CA ASP A 503 59.18 54.75 34.31
C ASP A 503 58.58 53.87 35.42
N GLU A 504 58.41 52.57 35.19
CA GLU A 504 57.71 51.67 36.12
C GLU A 504 58.65 50.90 37.06
N LEU A 505 59.93 50.74 36.71
CA LEU A 505 60.91 50.03 37.53
C LEU A 505 61.10 50.65 38.92
N PRO A 506 61.17 51.98 39.11
CA PRO A 506 61.29 52.58 40.45
C PRO A 506 60.13 52.19 41.38
N ARG A 507 58.90 52.11 40.86
CA ARG A 507 57.74 51.69 41.66
C ARG A 507 57.82 50.24 42.10
N LEU A 508 58.39 49.39 41.26
CA LEU A 508 58.58 47.97 41.57
C LEU A 508 59.74 47.79 42.57
N GLN A 509 60.82 48.56 42.42
CA GLN A 509 61.94 48.64 43.35
C GLN A 509 61.47 49.08 44.75
N ASP A 510 60.69 50.15 44.85
CA ASP A 510 60.14 50.64 46.13
C ASP A 510 59.28 49.58 46.82
N ARG A 511 58.47 48.84 46.05
CA ARG A 511 57.61 47.77 46.58
C ARG A 511 58.38 46.54 47.02
N ALA A 512 59.45 46.19 46.31
CA ALA A 512 60.34 45.13 46.73
C ALA A 512 61.13 45.52 47.99
N ALA A 513 61.68 46.74 48.03
CA ALA A 513 62.43 47.25 49.18
C ALA A 513 61.56 47.35 50.44
N ALA A 514 60.34 47.91 50.33
CA ALA A 514 59.43 48.05 51.47
C ALA A 514 58.86 46.71 51.98
N GLY A 515 58.78 45.68 51.13
CA GLY A 515 58.22 44.38 51.51
C GLY A 515 59.29 43.36 51.93
N LEU A 516 60.23 43.11 51.03
CA LEU A 516 61.25 42.08 51.19
C LEU A 516 62.51 42.61 51.89
N GLY A 517 62.79 43.92 51.83
CA GLY A 517 63.92 44.54 52.54
C GLY A 517 63.74 44.53 54.07
N GLU A 518 62.53 44.78 54.57
CA GLU A 518 62.21 44.70 56.00
C GLU A 518 62.36 43.27 56.55
N LEU A 519 62.01 42.26 55.74
CA LEU A 519 62.11 40.84 56.09
C LEU A 519 63.54 40.31 56.14
N THR A 520 64.43 40.83 55.28
CA THR A 520 65.75 40.24 55.02
C THR A 520 66.89 40.89 55.80
N GLY A 521 66.63 42.01 56.50
CA GLY A 521 67.57 42.63 57.45
C GLY A 521 68.97 42.88 56.85
N GLU A 522 70.02 42.43 57.57
CA GLU A 522 71.43 42.59 57.15
C GLU A 522 71.82 41.81 55.89
N CYS A 523 70.98 40.88 55.43
CA CYS A 523 71.20 40.13 54.19
C CYS A 523 70.57 40.78 52.95
N GLY A 524 69.83 41.88 53.09
CA GLY A 524 68.98 42.45 52.03
C GLY A 524 69.68 42.69 50.69
N GLU A 525 70.87 43.30 50.66
CA GLU A 525 71.60 43.51 49.40
C GLU A 525 72.06 42.21 48.73
N ARG A 526 72.37 41.17 49.52
CA ARG A 526 72.79 39.85 49.00
C ARG A 526 71.62 39.10 48.38
N VAL A 527 70.41 39.26 48.92
CA VAL A 527 69.19 38.63 48.38
C VAL A 527 68.89 39.10 46.96
N TRP A 528 69.12 40.38 46.67
CA TRP A 528 68.93 40.94 45.32
C TRP A 528 69.89 40.33 44.31
N LEU A 529 71.16 40.19 44.70
CA LEU A 529 72.20 39.54 43.90
C LEU A 529 71.86 38.07 43.62
N TRP A 530 71.48 37.31 44.64
CA TRP A 530 71.14 35.88 44.47
C TRP A 530 69.88 35.68 43.64
N ALA A 531 68.84 36.50 43.84
CA ALA A 531 67.63 36.40 43.04
C ALA A 531 67.93 36.63 41.55
N ALA A 532 68.79 37.61 41.25
CA ALA A 532 69.22 37.90 39.88
C ALA A 532 70.05 36.74 39.29
N GLU A 533 70.99 36.19 40.07
CA GLU A 533 71.81 35.04 39.68
C GLU A 533 70.95 33.79 39.40
N PHE A 534 69.99 33.47 40.27
CA PHE A 534 69.07 32.35 40.10
C PHE A 534 68.15 32.49 38.88
N ALA A 535 67.83 33.72 38.50
CA ALA A 535 67.03 34.00 37.31
C ALA A 535 67.87 34.10 36.02
N GLY A 536 69.21 34.02 36.12
CA GLY A 536 70.12 34.24 34.99
C GLY A 536 70.05 35.67 34.43
N THR A 537 69.72 36.63 35.30
CA THR A 537 69.63 38.06 34.97
C THR A 537 70.85 38.76 35.56
N GLY A 538 71.49 39.64 34.80
CA GLY A 538 72.76 40.27 35.22
C GLY A 538 72.63 41.09 36.51
N THR A 539 71.50 41.77 36.70
CA THR A 539 71.23 42.61 37.88
C THR A 539 69.82 42.39 38.43
N TRP A 540 69.59 42.82 39.68
CA TRP A 540 68.26 42.84 40.30
C TRP A 540 67.25 43.66 39.51
N ASP A 541 67.71 44.77 38.93
CA ASP A 541 66.90 45.65 38.10
C ASP A 541 66.46 44.97 36.80
N ASP A 542 67.35 44.16 36.20
CA ASP A 542 67.00 43.34 35.04
C ASP A 542 65.96 42.26 35.39
N LEU A 543 66.06 41.66 36.57
CA LEU A 543 65.06 40.69 37.05
C LEU A 543 63.69 41.35 37.21
N LEU A 544 63.64 42.48 37.92
CA LEU A 544 62.43 43.26 38.12
C LEU A 544 61.83 43.72 36.78
N ALA A 545 62.65 44.23 35.87
CA ALA A 545 62.23 44.61 34.51
C ALA A 545 61.66 43.41 33.72
N ARG A 546 62.24 42.21 33.86
CA ARG A 546 61.70 40.99 33.24
C ARG A 546 60.33 40.59 33.81
N THR A 547 60.05 40.87 35.08
CA THR A 547 58.69 40.59 35.62
C THR A 547 57.62 41.49 35.01
N LEU A 548 57.97 42.67 34.50
CA LEU A 548 57.03 43.57 33.83
C LEU A 548 56.69 43.14 32.39
N THR A 549 57.63 42.45 31.74
CA THR A 549 57.54 42.15 30.29
C THR A 549 57.23 40.69 29.98
N THR A 550 57.51 39.76 30.90
CA THR A 550 57.38 38.31 30.63
C THR A 550 56.05 37.69 31.10
N PRO A 551 55.55 36.66 30.40
CA PRO A 551 54.40 35.83 30.82
C PRO A 551 54.49 35.23 32.22
N HIS A 552 55.72 34.95 32.66
CA HIS A 552 56.05 34.15 33.83
C HIS A 552 56.48 34.98 35.05
N ALA A 553 55.98 36.22 35.15
CA ALA A 553 56.28 37.12 36.26
C ALA A 553 56.03 36.50 37.65
N THR A 554 54.94 35.73 37.78
CA THR A 554 54.61 35.02 39.03
C THR A 554 55.62 33.92 39.34
N ASP A 555 56.09 33.19 38.33
CA ASP A 555 57.07 32.11 38.49
C ASP A 555 58.43 32.68 38.93
N LEU A 556 58.82 33.85 38.40
CA LEU A 556 60.04 34.55 38.82
C LEU A 556 60.00 34.99 40.29
N ILE A 557 58.84 35.46 40.75
CA ILE A 557 58.64 35.96 42.12
C ILE A 557 58.57 34.80 43.13
N TYR A 558 57.73 33.80 42.88
CA TYR A 558 57.55 32.66 43.80
C TYR A 558 58.59 31.54 43.61
N GLY A 559 59.38 31.62 42.54
CA GLY A 559 60.53 30.77 42.26
C GLY A 559 61.82 31.40 42.77
N GLN A 560 62.45 32.23 41.94
CA GLN A 560 63.81 32.72 42.14
C GLN A 560 63.92 33.75 43.27
N VAL A 561 63.04 34.76 43.30
CA VAL A 561 63.06 35.79 44.36
C VAL A 561 62.78 35.17 45.72
N GLN A 562 61.74 34.35 45.84
CA GLN A 562 61.41 33.64 47.06
C GLN A 562 62.53 32.70 47.52
N THR A 563 63.22 32.02 46.59
CA THR A 563 64.36 31.14 46.94
C THR A 563 65.51 31.93 47.54
N ALA A 564 65.85 33.08 46.96
CA ALA A 564 66.88 33.95 47.50
C ALA A 564 66.54 34.47 48.90
N VAL A 565 65.27 34.81 49.13
CA VAL A 565 64.78 35.24 50.46
C VAL A 565 64.84 34.09 51.47
N LEU A 566 64.41 32.89 51.09
CA LEU A 566 64.48 31.71 51.96
C LEU A 566 65.91 31.31 52.32
N CYS A 567 66.85 31.38 51.36
CA CYS A 567 68.27 31.14 51.61
C CYS A 567 68.89 32.16 52.58
N CYS A 568 68.33 33.37 52.65
CA CYS A 568 68.72 34.40 53.61
C CYS A 568 68.11 34.17 55.00
N LEU A 569 66.83 33.79 55.08
CA LEU A 569 66.11 33.64 56.35
C LEU A 569 66.49 32.35 57.10
N LEU A 570 66.97 31.32 56.40
CA LEU A 570 67.30 30.03 56.98
C LEU A 570 68.77 29.97 57.47
N PRO A 571 69.02 29.74 58.78
CA PRO A 571 70.38 29.66 59.32
C PRO A 571 71.22 28.54 58.71
N THR A 572 70.57 27.44 58.32
CA THR A 572 71.19 26.26 57.68
C THR A 572 71.71 26.52 56.27
N CYS A 573 71.35 27.66 55.67
CA CYS A 573 71.82 28.06 54.33
C CYS A 573 73.13 28.87 54.35
N ALA A 574 73.67 29.22 55.53
CA ALA A 574 74.95 29.92 55.74
C ALA A 574 75.20 31.15 54.84
N GLY A 575 74.15 31.73 54.26
CA GLY A 575 74.25 32.79 53.26
C GLY A 575 75.05 32.41 52.00
N GLU A 576 75.13 31.14 51.61
CA GLU A 576 75.79 30.76 50.36
C GLU A 576 74.82 30.78 49.16
N PRO A 577 75.20 31.39 48.01
CA PRO A 577 74.35 31.43 46.82
C PRO A 577 74.07 30.05 46.20
N GLN A 578 74.99 29.08 46.33
CA GLN A 578 74.91 27.84 45.55
C GLN A 578 74.06 26.78 46.26
N VAL A 579 72.76 26.78 45.96
CA VAL A 579 71.81 25.75 46.40
C VAL A 579 72.11 24.43 45.68
N HIS A 580 73.01 23.60 46.21
CA HIS A 580 73.29 22.28 45.66
C HIS A 580 72.07 21.35 45.84
N PRO A 581 71.63 20.58 44.83
CA PRO A 581 70.36 19.84 44.87
C PRO A 581 70.17 18.92 46.09
N GLU A 582 71.27 18.44 46.69
CA GLU A 582 71.24 17.48 47.80
C GLU A 582 71.47 18.10 49.18
N SER A 583 71.76 19.41 49.27
CA SER A 583 72.05 20.10 50.53
C SER A 583 70.82 20.15 51.45
N GLU A 584 71.05 20.21 52.76
CA GLU A 584 69.97 20.36 53.75
C GLU A 584 69.20 21.69 53.55
N CYS A 585 69.91 22.76 53.20
CA CYS A 585 69.33 24.04 52.80
C CYS A 585 68.34 23.88 51.63
N SER A 586 68.72 23.18 50.57
CA SER A 586 67.87 22.97 49.38
C SER A 586 66.59 22.21 49.70
N ARG A 587 66.67 21.22 50.60
CA ARG A 587 65.49 20.47 51.05
C ARG A 587 64.56 21.34 51.89
N LEU A 588 65.10 22.13 52.83
CA LEU A 588 64.31 23.05 53.65
C LEU A 588 63.66 24.15 52.81
N VAL A 589 64.39 24.75 51.87
CA VAL A 589 63.86 25.73 50.92
C VAL A 589 62.73 25.10 50.10
N ALA A 590 62.90 23.88 49.58
CA ALA A 590 61.87 23.19 48.81
C ALA A 590 60.61 22.89 49.66
N LEU A 591 60.76 22.51 50.93
CA LEU A 591 59.67 22.25 51.87
C LEU A 591 58.91 23.53 52.27
N LEU A 592 59.63 24.64 52.44
CA LEU A 592 59.07 25.90 52.91
C LEU A 592 58.59 26.81 51.77
N ARG A 593 58.80 26.42 50.50
CA ARG A 593 58.33 27.23 49.37
C ARG A 593 56.82 27.43 49.44
N ILE A 594 56.41 28.69 49.53
CA ILE A 594 55.06 29.16 49.28
C ILE A 594 54.73 28.94 47.80
N PRO A 595 53.67 28.18 47.45
CA PRO A 595 53.26 28.01 46.07
C PRO A 595 52.63 29.31 45.54
N ALA A 596 52.81 29.57 44.24
CA ALA A 596 52.16 30.69 43.58
C ALA A 596 50.62 30.55 43.64
N PRO A 597 49.86 31.63 43.88
CA PRO A 597 48.40 31.58 43.80
C PRO A 597 47.96 31.28 42.36
N HIS A 598 47.08 30.29 42.18
CA HIS A 598 46.45 30.05 40.89
C HIS A 598 45.36 31.09 40.62
N ASP A 599 45.50 31.89 39.56
CA ASP A 599 44.45 32.82 39.12
C ASP A 599 43.29 32.02 38.52
N ARG A 600 42.35 31.58 39.37
CA ARG A 600 41.14 30.88 38.88
C ARG A 600 40.25 31.88 38.15
N VAL A 601 39.82 31.51 36.96
CA VAL A 601 38.93 32.34 36.13
C VAL A 601 37.51 32.26 36.68
N PRO A 602 36.87 33.39 37.04
CA PRO A 602 35.47 33.42 37.47
C PRO A 602 34.53 32.85 36.41
N VAL A 603 33.46 32.18 36.86
CA VAL A 603 32.43 31.63 35.96
C VAL A 603 31.23 32.58 35.93
N PRO A 604 30.85 33.13 34.76
CA PRO A 604 29.69 34.02 34.65
C PRO A 604 28.38 33.23 34.79
N LEU A 605 27.88 33.13 36.03
CA LEU A 605 26.66 32.36 36.35
C LEU A 605 25.40 32.79 35.58
N PRO A 606 25.14 34.08 35.32
CA PRO A 606 23.96 34.47 34.53
C PRO A 606 24.02 33.94 33.09
N GLY A 607 25.22 33.95 32.49
CA GLY A 607 25.46 33.40 31.16
C GLY A 607 25.27 31.88 31.14
N LEU A 608 25.81 31.19 32.15
CA LEU A 608 25.65 29.74 32.30
C LEU A 608 24.19 29.33 32.52
N GLY A 609 23.45 30.06 33.38
CA GLY A 609 22.02 29.82 33.62
C GLY A 609 21.18 29.99 32.35
N ASN A 610 21.46 31.01 31.55
CA ASN A 610 20.78 31.23 30.26
C ASN A 610 21.15 30.18 29.21
N ALA A 611 22.39 29.69 29.19
CA ALA A 611 22.82 28.64 28.28
C ALA A 611 22.15 27.30 28.63
N VAL A 612 22.20 26.91 29.91
CA VAL A 612 21.58 25.66 30.41
C VAL A 612 20.07 25.70 30.20
N SER A 613 19.40 26.79 30.59
CA SER A 613 17.95 26.92 30.43
C SER A 613 17.49 26.84 28.98
N ARG A 614 18.26 27.36 28.01
CA ARG A 614 17.95 27.24 26.58
C ARG A 614 18.16 25.81 26.06
N ALA A 615 19.23 25.15 26.51
CA ALA A 615 19.56 23.80 26.09
C ALA A 615 18.52 22.75 26.50
N VAL A 616 17.76 23.01 27.57
CA VAL A 616 16.73 22.10 28.10
C VAL A 616 15.29 22.64 27.97
N ASP A 617 15.07 23.77 27.28
CA ASP A 617 13.72 24.33 27.10
C ASP A 617 12.88 23.37 26.24
N PRO A 618 11.76 22.81 26.74
CA PRO A 618 10.88 21.93 25.98
C PRO A 618 10.13 22.65 24.84
N ARG A 619 10.20 23.99 24.77
CA ARG A 619 9.57 24.81 23.72
C ARG A 619 10.55 25.29 22.66
N SER A 620 11.83 24.91 22.74
CA SER A 620 12.80 25.25 21.69
C SER A 620 12.44 24.55 20.37
N ASP A 621 13.04 24.99 19.26
CA ASP A 621 12.80 24.37 17.95
C ASP A 621 13.29 22.91 17.90
N ASP A 622 14.28 22.55 18.75
CA ASP A 622 14.85 21.21 18.87
C ASP A 622 15.03 20.76 20.35
N PRO A 623 13.92 20.44 21.04
CA PRO A 623 13.98 20.09 22.45
C PRO A 623 14.58 18.68 22.62
N PRO A 624 15.26 18.38 23.74
CA PRO A 624 15.86 17.05 23.98
C PRO A 624 14.87 15.87 23.82
N ALA A 625 13.60 16.09 24.16
CA ALA A 625 12.54 15.09 23.96
C ALA A 625 12.27 14.80 22.47
N ARG A 626 12.36 15.81 21.60
CA ARG A 626 12.22 15.65 20.15
C ARG A 626 13.40 14.89 19.57
N ARG A 627 14.63 15.23 19.95
CA ARG A 627 15.84 14.46 19.55
C ARG A 627 15.75 12.99 19.96
N SER A 628 15.29 12.73 21.18
CA SER A 628 15.10 11.36 21.67
C SER A 628 14.00 10.61 20.91
N LEU A 629 12.92 11.31 20.52
CA LEU A 629 11.82 10.73 19.74
C LEU A 629 12.25 10.47 18.29
N ASP A 630 12.90 11.42 17.64
CA ASP A 630 13.39 11.31 16.26
C ASP A 630 14.42 10.17 16.13
N ALA A 631 15.23 9.91 17.15
CA ALA A 631 16.15 8.77 17.20
C ALA A 631 15.43 7.40 17.26
N GLN A 632 14.18 7.36 17.74
CA GLN A 632 13.37 6.13 17.83
C GLN A 632 12.40 5.97 16.65
N LEU A 633 12.19 7.03 15.85
CA LEU A 633 11.28 7.02 14.71
C LEU A 633 12.03 6.70 13.39
N PRO A 634 11.40 5.95 12.48
CA PRO A 634 11.84 5.82 11.09
C PRO A 634 11.90 7.18 10.38
N ASP A 635 12.83 7.33 9.43
CA ASP A 635 13.03 8.58 8.68
C ASP A 635 11.75 9.10 8.00
N SER A 636 10.85 8.21 7.57
CA SER A 636 9.58 8.53 6.92
C SER A 636 8.56 9.27 7.80
N LEU A 637 8.74 9.22 9.14
CA LEU A 637 7.81 9.79 10.12
C LEU A 637 8.36 11.02 10.85
N ARG A 638 9.65 11.37 10.65
CA ARG A 638 10.29 12.52 11.31
C ARG A 638 9.68 13.84 10.84
N GLY A 639 9.36 14.73 11.77
CA GLY A 639 8.80 16.07 11.48
C GLY A 639 7.33 16.10 11.06
N ARG A 640 6.65 14.96 10.93
CA ARG A 640 5.25 14.82 10.49
C ARG A 640 4.28 14.43 11.61
N LEU A 641 4.56 14.84 12.86
CA LEU A 641 3.74 14.57 14.05
C LEU A 641 2.40 15.35 14.08
N ALA A 642 1.75 15.51 12.93
CA ALA A 642 0.30 15.74 12.89
C ALA A 642 -0.41 14.44 13.29
N PRO A 643 -1.70 14.49 13.73
CA PRO A 643 -2.48 13.26 13.82
C PRO A 643 -2.35 12.50 12.47
N PRO A 644 -1.98 11.20 12.47
CA PRO A 644 -1.77 10.44 11.26
C PRO A 644 -3.07 10.44 10.50
N ARG A 645 -3.08 11.17 9.40
CA ARG A 645 -4.17 11.11 8.43
C ARG A 645 -3.84 9.95 7.51
N TYR A 646 -4.72 8.97 7.49
CA TYR A 646 -4.55 7.83 6.62
C TYR A 646 -5.01 8.20 5.20
N PRO A 647 -4.21 7.90 4.16
CA PRO A 647 -4.67 8.00 2.78
C PRO A 647 -5.74 6.92 2.57
N LEU A 648 -7.00 7.33 2.66
CA LEU A 648 -8.12 6.45 2.37
C LEU A 648 -8.11 6.18 0.87
N GLY A 649 -8.10 4.91 0.47
CA GLY A 649 -8.13 4.47 -0.92
C GLY A 649 -8.91 3.18 -1.01
N LEU A 650 -10.18 3.27 -1.42
CA LEU A 650 -11.10 2.14 -1.47
C LEU A 650 -10.96 1.42 -2.83
N ASP A 651 -10.73 0.10 -2.79
CA ASP A 651 -10.91 -0.77 -3.97
C ASP A 651 -12.41 -0.99 -4.18
N PHE A 652 -13.07 0.04 -4.71
CA PHE A 652 -14.51 0.06 -4.92
C PHE A 652 -14.82 0.53 -6.35
N PRO A 653 -15.21 -0.39 -7.26
CA PRO A 653 -15.65 -0.03 -8.61
C PRO A 653 -16.97 0.76 -8.57
N THR A 654 -16.87 2.08 -8.69
CA THR A 654 -18.00 3.01 -8.46
C THR A 654 -19.07 2.95 -9.55
N TRP A 655 -18.80 2.35 -10.72
CA TRP A 655 -19.81 2.07 -11.74
C TRP A 655 -20.97 1.20 -11.19
N THR A 656 -20.70 0.37 -10.17
CA THR A 656 -21.71 -0.46 -9.52
C THR A 656 -22.75 0.36 -8.75
N LEU A 657 -22.32 1.50 -8.17
CA LEU A 657 -23.23 2.44 -7.52
C LEU A 657 -24.08 3.16 -8.56
N LEU A 658 -23.45 3.60 -9.65
CA LEU A 658 -24.16 4.23 -10.77
C LEU A 658 -25.22 3.29 -11.34
N ARG A 659 -24.87 2.03 -11.61
CA ARG A 659 -25.82 1.00 -12.07
C ARG A 659 -26.99 0.79 -11.09
N ARG A 660 -26.74 0.85 -9.77
CA ARG A 660 -27.76 0.59 -8.76
C ARG A 660 -28.74 1.75 -8.60
N TYR A 661 -28.22 2.98 -8.50
CA TYR A 661 -29.02 4.15 -8.14
C TYR A 661 -29.45 4.98 -9.36
N GLU A 662 -28.63 5.04 -10.39
CA GLU A 662 -28.81 5.90 -11.57
C GLU A 662 -28.44 5.16 -12.88
N PRO A 663 -29.03 3.96 -13.16
CA PRO A 663 -28.66 3.13 -14.30
C PRO A 663 -28.83 3.83 -15.66
N ASP A 664 -29.78 4.77 -15.75
CA ASP A 664 -30.03 5.56 -16.95
C ASP A 664 -28.84 6.45 -17.32
N TRP A 665 -27.97 6.82 -16.36
CA TRP A 665 -26.76 7.59 -16.61
C TRP A 665 -25.54 6.73 -16.99
N LEU A 666 -25.59 5.43 -16.74
CA LEU A 666 -24.54 4.50 -17.21
C LEU A 666 -24.59 4.38 -18.74
N LEU A 667 -25.79 4.14 -19.29
CA LEU A 667 -26.05 4.12 -20.72
C LEU A 667 -27.49 4.60 -21.00
N PRO A 668 -27.70 5.91 -21.25
CA PRO A 668 -29.00 6.42 -21.63
C PRO A 668 -29.60 5.67 -22.83
N GLY A 669 -30.85 5.22 -22.71
CA GLY A 669 -31.51 4.44 -23.75
C GLY A 669 -31.22 2.93 -23.72
N ALA A 670 -30.45 2.42 -22.76
CA ALA A 670 -30.16 0.98 -22.64
C ALA A 670 -31.42 0.09 -22.65
N ALA A 671 -32.50 0.52 -21.99
CA ALA A 671 -33.76 -0.24 -21.93
C ALA A 671 -34.46 -0.37 -23.30
N SER A 672 -34.15 0.51 -24.26
CA SER A 672 -34.75 0.50 -25.61
C SER A 672 -34.00 -0.39 -26.60
N VAL A 673 -32.82 -0.89 -26.22
CA VAL A 673 -32.01 -1.76 -27.08
C VAL A 673 -32.74 -3.09 -27.29
N PRO A 674 -33.03 -3.49 -28.55
CA PRO A 674 -33.71 -4.73 -28.84
C PRO A 674 -32.93 -5.96 -28.36
N ARG A 675 -33.62 -7.09 -28.19
CA ARG A 675 -32.96 -8.38 -27.92
C ARG A 675 -32.20 -8.88 -29.15
N HIS A 676 -31.20 -9.71 -28.87
CA HIS A 676 -30.27 -10.32 -29.82
C HIS A 676 -29.49 -9.26 -30.61
N THR A 677 -28.96 -8.24 -29.93
CA THR A 677 -28.17 -7.19 -30.57
C THR A 677 -26.76 -7.08 -30.01
N ILE A 678 -25.84 -6.65 -30.87
CA ILE A 678 -24.48 -6.24 -30.51
C ILE A 678 -24.31 -4.79 -30.96
N ILE A 679 -23.80 -3.93 -30.07
CA ILE A 679 -23.59 -2.52 -30.34
C ILE A 679 -22.20 -2.12 -29.86
N ALA A 680 -21.43 -1.48 -30.74
CA ALA A 680 -20.17 -0.85 -30.39
C ALA A 680 -20.41 0.54 -29.78
N LEU A 681 -19.75 0.79 -28.66
CA LEU A 681 -19.83 1.99 -27.84
C LEU A 681 -18.41 2.45 -27.47
N ARG A 682 -18.30 3.65 -26.94
CA ARG A 682 -17.08 4.20 -26.35
C ARG A 682 -17.32 4.66 -24.92
N THR A 683 -16.27 4.64 -24.10
CA THR A 683 -16.29 5.29 -22.79
C THR A 683 -16.29 6.81 -22.91
N ASN A 684 -16.97 7.50 -22.00
CA ASN A 684 -16.92 8.96 -21.87
C ASN A 684 -15.98 9.36 -20.71
N PRO A 685 -14.71 9.71 -20.97
CA PRO A 685 -13.76 10.03 -19.92
C PRO A 685 -14.09 11.34 -19.18
N VAL A 686 -14.76 12.30 -19.85
CA VAL A 686 -15.25 13.54 -19.22
C VAL A 686 -16.34 13.23 -18.18
N PHE A 687 -17.26 12.32 -18.50
CA PHE A 687 -18.26 11.83 -17.54
C PHE A 687 -17.57 11.20 -16.33
N ILE A 688 -16.61 10.31 -16.56
CA ILE A 688 -15.92 9.56 -15.49
C ILE A 688 -15.22 10.52 -14.53
N ASP A 689 -14.42 11.46 -15.04
CA ASP A 689 -13.72 12.45 -14.24
C ASP A 689 -14.70 13.31 -13.42
N ALA A 690 -15.73 13.87 -14.07
CA ALA A 690 -16.71 14.72 -13.41
C ALA A 690 -17.52 13.96 -12.34
N PHE A 691 -17.97 12.74 -12.65
CA PHE A 691 -18.67 11.85 -11.73
C PHE A 691 -17.82 11.55 -10.49
N LEU A 692 -16.55 11.18 -10.68
CA LEU A 692 -15.64 10.89 -9.58
C LEU A 692 -15.33 12.13 -8.74
N VAL A 693 -15.19 13.31 -9.34
CA VAL A 693 -15.03 14.58 -8.60
C VAL A 693 -16.24 14.83 -7.70
N GLY A 694 -17.46 14.67 -8.22
CA GLY A 694 -18.70 14.85 -7.44
C GLY A 694 -18.84 13.83 -6.31
N LEU A 695 -18.59 12.56 -6.62
CA LEU A 695 -18.67 11.45 -5.66
C LEU A 695 -17.64 11.60 -4.52
N ASN A 696 -16.38 11.90 -4.84
CA ASN A 696 -15.35 12.14 -3.83
C ASN A 696 -15.64 13.41 -3.02
N SER A 697 -16.20 14.46 -3.64
CA SER A 697 -16.58 15.69 -2.91
C SER A 697 -17.64 15.39 -1.83
N GLN A 698 -18.66 14.59 -2.16
CA GLN A 698 -19.66 14.14 -1.18
C GLN A 698 -19.04 13.25 -0.11
N PHE A 699 -18.29 12.23 -0.54
CA PHE A 699 -17.77 11.23 0.37
C PHE A 699 -16.74 11.81 1.36
N LEU A 700 -15.82 12.66 0.91
CA LEU A 700 -14.88 13.36 1.80
C LEU A 700 -15.61 14.27 2.78
N SER A 701 -16.71 14.91 2.36
CA SER A 701 -17.53 15.74 3.25
C SER A 701 -18.17 14.88 4.34
N GLU A 702 -18.71 13.72 3.99
CA GLU A 702 -19.33 12.78 4.93
C GLU A 702 -18.31 12.17 5.90
N VAL A 703 -17.17 11.70 5.39
CA VAL A 703 -16.08 11.13 6.21
C VAL A 703 -15.61 12.16 7.25
N ARG A 704 -15.49 13.44 6.86
CA ARG A 704 -15.15 14.54 7.76
C ARG A 704 -16.26 14.83 8.76
N TRP A 705 -17.52 14.83 8.33
CA TRP A 705 -18.67 15.05 9.19
C TRP A 705 -18.78 13.97 10.28
N ARG A 706 -18.50 12.70 9.93
CA ARG A 706 -18.44 11.57 10.87
C ARG A 706 -17.16 11.51 11.72
N GLY A 707 -16.24 12.46 11.54
CA GLY A 707 -15.04 12.60 12.36
C GLY A 707 -13.89 11.62 12.05
N LEU A 708 -13.94 10.91 10.91
CA LEU A 708 -12.85 10.04 10.48
C LEU A 708 -11.60 10.87 10.14
N GLN A 709 -10.45 10.49 10.70
CA GLN A 709 -9.17 11.19 10.51
C GLN A 709 -8.48 10.77 9.20
N VAL A 710 -9.10 11.09 8.07
CA VAL A 710 -8.54 10.84 6.72
C VAL A 710 -7.78 12.05 6.19
N ASP A 711 -6.99 11.82 5.14
CA ASP A 711 -6.37 12.93 4.43
C ASP A 711 -7.43 13.90 3.85
N ARG A 712 -7.13 15.20 3.91
CA ARG A 712 -8.05 16.25 3.46
C ARG A 712 -8.06 16.37 1.94
N TRP A 713 -6.92 16.11 1.30
CA TRP A 713 -6.76 16.30 -0.15
C TRP A 713 -6.80 14.99 -0.92
N GLY A 714 -6.83 13.85 -0.22
CA GLY A 714 -6.81 12.54 -0.87
C GLY A 714 -8.02 12.29 -1.74
N THR A 715 -7.88 11.33 -2.66
CA THR A 715 -8.97 10.85 -3.51
C THR A 715 -9.33 9.40 -3.14
N PRO A 716 -10.30 9.17 -2.24
CA PRO A 716 -10.66 7.83 -1.80
C PRO A 716 -11.18 6.89 -2.88
N LEU A 717 -11.91 7.42 -3.86
CA LEU A 717 -12.58 6.65 -4.90
C LEU A 717 -11.98 7.01 -6.26
N ARG A 718 -11.10 6.15 -6.75
CA ARG A 718 -10.38 6.35 -8.04
C ARG A 718 -10.78 5.34 -9.12
N MET A 719 -11.63 4.39 -8.77
CA MET A 719 -12.03 3.26 -9.59
C MET A 719 -13.45 3.50 -10.09
N PHE A 720 -13.60 3.82 -11.37
CA PHE A 720 -14.89 3.81 -12.03
C PHE A 720 -15.21 2.41 -12.53
N PHE A 721 -14.60 1.96 -13.64
CA PHE A 721 -14.71 0.58 -14.14
C PHE A 721 -13.72 -0.36 -13.46
N ALA A 722 -12.55 0.17 -13.05
CA ALA A 722 -11.44 -0.56 -12.45
C ALA A 722 -10.89 -1.67 -13.37
N PRO A 723 -10.36 -1.30 -14.56
CA PRO A 723 -9.78 -2.26 -15.51
C PRO A 723 -8.70 -3.12 -14.83
N THR A 724 -8.61 -4.36 -15.23
CA THR A 724 -7.61 -5.28 -14.67
C THR A 724 -6.29 -5.15 -15.43
N ASP A 725 -5.19 -5.01 -14.71
CA ASP A 725 -3.85 -5.15 -15.26
C ASP A 725 -3.67 -6.58 -15.76
N GLU A 726 -3.49 -6.76 -17.06
CA GLU A 726 -3.26 -8.09 -17.63
C GLU A 726 -1.98 -8.76 -17.10
N ARG A 727 -0.97 -7.97 -16.67
CA ARG A 727 0.30 -8.48 -16.16
C ARG A 727 0.18 -8.98 -14.72
N THR A 728 -0.54 -8.25 -13.87
CA THR A 728 -0.60 -8.53 -12.43
C THR A 728 -1.91 -9.18 -12.00
N GLY A 729 -2.95 -9.13 -12.84
CA GLY A 729 -4.31 -9.55 -12.49
C GLY A 729 -4.99 -8.64 -11.47
N VAL A 730 -4.41 -7.48 -11.15
CA VAL A 730 -4.90 -6.55 -10.14
C VAL A 730 -5.65 -5.40 -10.81
N ARG A 731 -6.73 -4.94 -10.18
CA ARG A 731 -7.47 -3.76 -10.66
C ARG A 731 -6.62 -2.49 -10.57
N ILE A 732 -6.64 -1.71 -11.64
CA ILE A 732 -5.96 -0.42 -11.73
C ILE A 732 -6.99 0.70 -11.53
N PRO A 733 -6.66 1.75 -10.75
CA PRO A 733 -7.49 2.96 -10.68
C PRO A 733 -7.68 3.60 -12.06
N ASP A 734 -8.91 3.95 -12.44
CA ASP A 734 -9.18 4.61 -13.73
C ASP A 734 -8.51 5.98 -13.81
N VAL A 735 -8.51 6.75 -12.71
CA VAL A 735 -7.95 8.11 -12.66
C VAL A 735 -6.76 8.23 -11.71
N ALA A 736 -5.83 9.12 -12.05
CA ALA A 736 -4.82 9.61 -11.14
C ALA A 736 -5.49 10.32 -9.94
N PRO A 737 -4.83 10.42 -8.78
CA PRO A 737 -5.38 11.17 -7.65
C PRO A 737 -5.71 12.61 -8.06
N ILE A 738 -6.89 13.12 -7.69
CA ILE A 738 -7.38 14.46 -8.09
C ILE A 738 -6.44 15.56 -7.57
N GLU A 739 -5.76 15.32 -6.45
CA GLU A 739 -4.71 16.19 -5.91
C GLU A 739 -3.50 16.36 -6.83
N ASP A 740 -3.27 15.42 -7.76
CA ASP A 740 -2.16 15.43 -8.71
C ASP A 740 -2.59 15.95 -10.10
N TRP A 741 -3.87 16.32 -10.28
CA TRP A 741 -4.37 16.85 -11.55
C TRP A 741 -3.82 18.26 -11.80
N PRO A 742 -3.22 18.56 -12.96
CA PRO A 742 -2.78 19.90 -13.27
C PRO A 742 -3.94 20.92 -13.25
N ASP A 743 -3.74 22.10 -12.66
CA ASP A 743 -4.81 23.12 -12.59
C ASP A 743 -5.35 23.56 -13.97
N GLY A 744 -4.54 23.44 -15.03
CA GLY A 744 -4.89 23.83 -16.40
C GLY A 744 -5.34 22.67 -17.31
N SER A 745 -5.38 21.43 -16.84
CA SER A 745 -5.79 20.30 -17.68
C SER A 745 -7.31 20.24 -17.86
N ALA A 746 -7.76 19.64 -18.96
CA ALA A 746 -9.17 19.40 -19.25
C ALA A 746 -9.64 18.08 -18.62
N LEU A 747 -10.93 18.00 -18.28
CA LEU A 747 -11.57 16.74 -17.92
C LEU A 747 -11.40 15.71 -19.03
N GLY A 748 -11.29 14.45 -18.63
CA GLY A 748 -11.06 13.30 -19.49
C GLY A 748 -9.59 13.02 -19.82
N THR A 749 -8.65 13.81 -19.26
CA THR A 749 -7.20 13.65 -19.52
C THR A 749 -6.43 13.02 -18.34
N HIS A 750 -7.09 12.74 -17.21
CA HIS A 750 -6.42 12.41 -15.95
C HIS A 750 -6.32 10.91 -15.64
N ARG A 751 -6.20 10.08 -16.68
CA ARG A 751 -6.15 8.62 -16.50
C ARG A 751 -4.88 8.19 -15.76
N THR A 752 -4.98 7.11 -14.97
CA THR A 752 -3.78 6.39 -14.54
C THR A 752 -3.15 5.68 -15.75
N PRO A 753 -1.86 5.90 -16.06
CA PRO A 753 -1.17 5.16 -17.13
C PRO A 753 -1.13 3.66 -16.83
N THR A 754 -1.46 2.84 -17.82
CA THR A 754 -1.36 1.38 -17.77
C THR A 754 -0.10 0.92 -18.51
N GLY A 755 0.95 0.55 -17.78
CA GLY A 755 2.22 0.11 -18.38
C GLY A 755 3.08 1.25 -18.96
N ALA A 756 3.92 0.94 -19.95
CA ALA A 756 4.92 1.86 -20.52
C ALA A 756 4.35 2.86 -21.53
N THR A 757 3.21 2.54 -22.15
CA THR A 757 2.53 3.40 -23.13
C THR A 757 1.18 3.83 -22.56
N PRO A 758 0.83 5.13 -22.55
CA PRO A 758 -0.52 5.55 -22.17
C PRO A 758 -1.53 4.91 -23.12
N GLY A 759 -2.47 4.11 -22.60
CA GLY A 759 -3.58 3.58 -23.38
C GLY A 759 -4.50 4.69 -23.92
N PRO A 760 -5.42 4.38 -24.83
CA PRO A 760 -6.24 5.38 -25.51
C PRO A 760 -7.17 6.12 -24.55
N PRO A 761 -7.45 7.42 -24.80
CA PRO A 761 -8.28 8.24 -23.92
C PRO A 761 -9.71 7.69 -23.82
N GLU A 762 -10.27 7.27 -24.95
CA GLU A 762 -11.54 6.57 -25.04
C GLU A 762 -11.27 5.09 -25.30
N ARG A 763 -12.07 4.21 -24.68
CA ARG A 763 -11.98 2.76 -24.86
C ARG A 763 -13.19 2.23 -25.59
N LEU A 764 -12.96 1.25 -26.45
CA LEU A 764 -14.00 0.45 -27.09
C LEU A 764 -14.79 -0.35 -26.05
N VAL A 765 -16.11 -0.33 -26.18
CA VAL A 765 -17.05 -1.10 -25.38
C VAL A 765 -18.03 -1.83 -26.29
N LEU A 766 -18.14 -3.14 -26.16
CA LEU A 766 -19.09 -3.95 -26.92
C LEU A 766 -20.25 -4.35 -26.01
N LEU A 767 -21.44 -3.82 -26.28
CA LEU A 767 -22.66 -4.15 -25.57
C LEU A 767 -23.42 -5.27 -26.29
N PHE A 768 -23.75 -6.32 -25.55
CA PHE A 768 -24.59 -7.41 -25.99
C PHE A 768 -25.92 -7.38 -25.24
N THR A 769 -27.02 -7.40 -25.99
CA THR A 769 -28.37 -7.61 -25.43
C THR A 769 -28.84 -8.98 -25.86
N THR A 770 -28.51 -10.03 -25.11
CA THR A 770 -28.76 -11.43 -25.47
C THR A 770 -28.82 -12.33 -24.23
N PRO A 771 -29.65 -13.39 -24.21
CA PRO A 771 -29.62 -14.39 -23.15
C PRO A 771 -28.38 -15.29 -23.20
N LEU A 772 -27.52 -15.18 -24.23
CA LEU A 772 -26.32 -16.02 -24.42
C LEU A 772 -25.44 -16.07 -23.17
N PHE A 773 -25.06 -14.94 -22.60
CA PHE A 773 -24.17 -14.91 -21.42
C PHE A 773 -24.83 -15.38 -20.12
N ARG A 774 -26.16 -15.36 -20.07
CA ARG A 774 -26.91 -15.94 -18.93
C ARG A 774 -26.90 -17.47 -19.00
N ARG A 775 -27.03 -18.03 -20.21
CA ARG A 775 -27.03 -19.49 -20.46
C ARG A 775 -25.61 -20.07 -20.51
N TYR A 776 -24.66 -19.30 -21.04
CA TYR A 776 -23.25 -19.66 -21.20
C TYR A 776 -22.36 -18.63 -20.49
N PRO A 777 -22.35 -18.59 -19.14
CA PRO A 777 -21.60 -17.58 -18.38
C PRO A 777 -20.07 -17.68 -18.52
N ARG A 778 -19.58 -18.77 -19.12
CA ARG A 778 -18.15 -19.02 -19.37
C ARG A 778 -17.74 -18.80 -20.83
N THR A 779 -18.61 -18.22 -21.65
CA THR A 779 -18.24 -17.81 -23.01
C THR A 779 -17.03 -16.89 -22.95
N LEU A 780 -15.99 -17.24 -23.70
CA LEU A 780 -14.83 -16.39 -23.86
C LEU A 780 -15.16 -15.37 -24.96
N VAL A 781 -14.90 -14.10 -24.65
CA VAL A 781 -15.07 -12.99 -25.60
C VAL A 781 -13.71 -12.35 -25.76
N TYR A 782 -13.23 -12.22 -26.98
CA TYR A 782 -11.97 -11.57 -27.29
C TYR A 782 -11.99 -10.98 -28.69
N LEU A 783 -11.07 -10.04 -28.95
CA LEU A 783 -10.83 -9.49 -30.27
C LEU A 783 -9.66 -10.24 -30.93
N GLN A 784 -9.79 -10.52 -32.21
CA GLN A 784 -8.78 -11.19 -33.03
C GLN A 784 -8.30 -10.22 -34.11
N ASN A 785 -6.99 -9.93 -34.14
CA ASN A 785 -6.40 -9.04 -35.14
C ASN A 785 -6.53 -9.61 -36.56
N ARG A 786 -6.88 -8.74 -37.52
CA ARG A 786 -6.99 -9.03 -38.95
C ARG A 786 -5.59 -9.00 -39.58
N LEU A 787 -4.99 -10.17 -39.76
CA LEU A 787 -3.68 -10.33 -40.39
C LEU A 787 -3.82 -10.42 -41.92
N GLY A 788 -3.65 -9.30 -42.65
CA GLY A 788 -3.58 -9.28 -44.12
C GLY A 788 -4.93 -9.12 -44.86
N ASP A 789 -4.92 -9.32 -46.19
CA ASP A 789 -6.07 -9.07 -47.08
C ASP A 789 -7.20 -10.10 -46.89
N ASP A 790 -8.23 -9.65 -46.15
CA ASP A 790 -9.67 -9.85 -46.32
C ASP A 790 -10.44 -11.12 -45.87
N GLU A 791 -9.83 -12.23 -45.42
CA GLU A 791 -10.63 -13.31 -44.79
C GLU A 791 -9.97 -13.91 -43.54
N LEU A 792 -10.75 -14.03 -42.47
CA LEU A 792 -10.36 -14.79 -41.28
C LEU A 792 -10.24 -16.26 -41.68
N ASN A 793 -9.03 -16.82 -41.61
CA ASN A 793 -8.81 -18.22 -41.92
C ASN A 793 -9.46 -19.11 -40.85
N ASP A 794 -10.38 -19.99 -41.25
CA ASP A 794 -11.05 -20.97 -40.37
C ASP A 794 -10.06 -21.80 -39.53
N LEU A 795 -8.86 -22.07 -40.06
CA LEU A 795 -7.81 -22.78 -39.32
C LEU A 795 -7.33 -22.01 -38.09
N VAL A 796 -7.29 -20.68 -38.15
CA VAL A 796 -6.93 -19.83 -36.99
C VAL A 796 -8.02 -19.89 -35.93
N LEU A 797 -9.29 -19.99 -36.35
CA LEU A 797 -10.42 -20.22 -35.44
C LEU A 797 -10.45 -21.64 -34.87
N MET A 798 -9.67 -22.60 -35.36
CA MET A 798 -9.59 -23.95 -34.79
C MET A 798 -8.52 -24.05 -33.68
N GLU A 799 -7.57 -23.11 -33.63
CA GLU A 799 -6.51 -23.10 -32.62
C GLU A 799 -6.97 -22.46 -31.31
N PRO A 800 -6.59 -22.99 -30.12
CA PRO A 800 -6.95 -22.36 -28.84
C PRO A 800 -6.47 -20.91 -28.75
N PRO A 801 -7.31 -19.96 -28.31
CA PRO A 801 -6.91 -18.56 -28.24
C PRO A 801 -5.80 -18.35 -27.21
N GLN A 802 -4.79 -17.60 -27.61
CA GLN A 802 -3.65 -17.27 -26.77
C GLN A 802 -3.93 -16.01 -25.93
N LEU A 803 -4.69 -16.18 -24.85
CA LEU A 803 -5.08 -15.10 -23.93
C LEU A 803 -4.11 -14.92 -22.75
N VAL A 804 -3.16 -15.84 -22.58
CA VAL A 804 -2.16 -15.83 -21.51
C VAL A 804 -0.77 -15.77 -22.12
N GLN A 805 0.13 -15.05 -21.45
CA GLN A 805 1.52 -14.92 -21.85
C GLN A 805 2.17 -16.31 -22.03
N PRO A 806 2.75 -16.60 -23.21
CA PRO A 806 3.43 -17.87 -23.43
C PRO A 806 4.74 -17.92 -22.63
N PRO A 807 5.13 -19.10 -22.12
CA PRO A 807 6.41 -19.29 -21.45
C PRO A 807 7.58 -18.84 -22.33
N GLY A 808 8.50 -18.06 -21.77
CA GLY A 808 9.74 -17.65 -22.47
C GLY A 808 9.67 -16.35 -23.29
N THR A 809 8.55 -15.64 -23.30
CA THR A 809 8.43 -14.28 -23.88
C THR A 809 8.38 -13.21 -22.79
N THR A 810 8.76 -11.96 -23.06
CA THR A 810 8.47 -10.84 -22.13
C THR A 810 7.05 -10.30 -22.36
N PHE A 811 6.46 -9.68 -21.34
CA PHE A 811 5.10 -9.13 -21.43
C PHE A 811 5.00 -8.04 -22.51
N GLU A 812 6.00 -7.16 -22.64
CA GLU A 812 5.99 -6.13 -23.70
C GLU A 812 6.08 -6.74 -25.10
N GLN A 813 6.92 -7.76 -25.29
CA GLN A 813 7.07 -8.44 -26.58
C GLN A 813 5.79 -9.16 -26.98
N TRP A 814 5.19 -9.93 -26.05
CA TRP A 814 3.95 -10.65 -26.32
C TRP A 814 2.80 -9.70 -26.62
N THR A 815 2.62 -8.63 -25.83
CA THR A 815 1.53 -7.66 -26.04
C THR A 815 1.67 -6.93 -27.38
N ALA A 816 2.90 -6.69 -27.85
CA ALA A 816 3.15 -6.07 -29.14
C ALA A 816 2.85 -6.98 -30.35
N THR A 817 2.88 -8.30 -30.18
CA THR A 817 2.71 -9.28 -31.28
C THR A 817 1.50 -10.19 -31.13
N ARG A 818 0.70 -10.05 -30.06
CA ARG A 818 -0.45 -10.93 -29.81
C ARG A 818 -1.54 -10.72 -30.85
N ALA A 819 -2.14 -11.82 -31.29
CA ALA A 819 -3.28 -11.80 -32.19
C ALA A 819 -4.61 -11.65 -31.43
N HIS A 820 -4.69 -12.20 -30.20
CA HIS A 820 -5.89 -12.23 -29.39
C HIS A 820 -5.82 -11.17 -28.28
N ILE A 821 -6.85 -10.34 -28.16
CA ILE A 821 -6.95 -9.27 -27.15
C ILE A 821 -8.16 -9.54 -26.26
N PRO A 822 -7.95 -9.85 -24.96
CA PRO A 822 -9.05 -10.04 -24.02
C PRO A 822 -9.67 -8.70 -23.60
N PRO A 823 -10.92 -8.70 -23.09
CA PRO A 823 -11.50 -7.53 -22.44
C PRO A 823 -10.77 -7.26 -21.12
N VAL A 824 -10.45 -5.98 -20.86
CA VAL A 824 -9.84 -5.54 -19.59
C VAL A 824 -10.87 -5.41 -18.47
N PHE A 825 -12.15 -5.36 -18.84
CA PHE A 825 -13.28 -5.32 -17.90
C PHE A 825 -14.55 -5.87 -18.55
N SER A 826 -15.41 -6.50 -17.76
CA SER A 826 -16.76 -6.90 -18.17
C SER A 826 -17.78 -6.51 -17.11
N GLY A 827 -18.95 -6.08 -17.54
CA GLY A 827 -20.01 -5.60 -16.67
C GLY A 827 -21.39 -5.99 -17.19
N THR A 828 -22.40 -5.87 -16.33
CA THR A 828 -23.80 -6.10 -16.70
C THR A 828 -24.62 -4.86 -16.36
N ILE A 829 -25.55 -4.48 -17.23
CA ILE A 829 -26.51 -3.39 -16.97
C ILE A 829 -27.79 -4.03 -16.44
N GLY A 830 -28.40 -4.89 -17.26
CA GLY A 830 -29.56 -5.73 -16.95
C GLY A 830 -29.23 -7.23 -16.95
N PRO A 831 -30.25 -8.11 -16.85
CA PRO A 831 -30.06 -9.57 -16.81
C PRO A 831 -29.51 -10.15 -18.12
N ASP A 832 -29.89 -9.58 -19.25
CA ASP A 832 -29.47 -10.02 -20.60
C ASP A 832 -28.61 -8.95 -21.30
N GLN A 833 -28.13 -7.93 -20.56
CA GLN A 833 -27.33 -6.83 -21.09
C GLN A 833 -25.93 -6.86 -20.47
N VAL A 834 -24.97 -7.38 -21.23
CA VAL A 834 -23.58 -7.56 -20.84
C VAL A 834 -22.71 -6.70 -21.73
N PHE A 835 -21.74 -5.99 -21.16
CA PHE A 835 -20.79 -5.20 -21.94
C PHE A 835 -19.34 -5.59 -21.61
N PHE A 836 -18.49 -5.54 -22.64
CA PHE A 836 -17.07 -5.87 -22.56
C PHE A 836 -16.25 -4.67 -22.98
N LEU A 837 -15.27 -4.30 -22.17
CA LEU A 837 -14.43 -3.13 -22.35
C LEU A 837 -13.04 -3.57 -22.79
N PHE A 838 -12.54 -3.00 -23.88
CA PHE A 838 -11.23 -3.32 -24.47
C PHE A 838 -10.31 -2.10 -24.39
N ASP A 839 -9.02 -2.31 -24.17
CA ASP A 839 -8.01 -1.23 -24.16
C ASP A 839 -7.53 -0.90 -25.58
N ILE A 840 -8.49 -0.67 -26.48
CA ILE A 840 -8.29 -0.35 -27.89
C ILE A 840 -9.05 0.95 -28.20
N PRO A 841 -8.49 1.87 -29.01
CA PRO A 841 -9.21 3.03 -29.49
C PRO A 841 -10.45 2.59 -30.29
N PRO A 842 -11.64 3.20 -30.09
CA PRO A 842 -12.84 2.80 -30.81
C PRO A 842 -12.72 2.87 -32.34
N GLU A 843 -11.89 3.78 -32.86
CA GLU A 843 -11.59 3.95 -34.28
C GLU A 843 -10.79 2.82 -34.92
N ASP A 844 -10.15 1.94 -34.13
CA ASP A 844 -9.36 0.82 -34.65
C ASP A 844 -10.17 -0.47 -34.78
N LEU A 845 -11.49 -0.44 -34.56
CA LEU A 845 -12.35 -1.64 -34.51
C LEU A 845 -12.28 -2.49 -35.80
N ASP A 846 -12.11 -1.87 -36.97
CA ASP A 846 -12.10 -2.55 -38.28
C ASP A 846 -10.86 -3.45 -38.47
N GLY A 847 -9.85 -3.26 -37.63
CA GLY A 847 -8.67 -4.13 -37.56
C GLY A 847 -8.94 -5.46 -36.86
N TYR A 848 -10.16 -5.69 -36.34
CA TYR A 848 -10.43 -6.83 -35.46
C TYR A 848 -11.73 -7.58 -35.80
N PHE A 849 -11.70 -8.89 -35.56
CA PHE A 849 -12.89 -9.74 -35.45
C PHE A 849 -13.27 -9.91 -33.99
N LEU A 850 -14.56 -9.76 -33.68
CA LEU A 850 -15.11 -10.12 -32.38
C LEU A 850 -15.39 -11.62 -32.34
N VAL A 851 -14.72 -12.36 -31.47
CA VAL A 851 -14.91 -13.81 -31.35
C VAL A 851 -15.67 -14.15 -30.07
N LEU A 852 -16.76 -14.92 -30.23
CA LEU A 852 -17.48 -15.60 -29.18
C LEU A 852 -17.07 -17.07 -29.20
N ASP A 853 -16.33 -17.49 -28.19
CA ASP A 853 -15.82 -18.85 -28.06
C ASP A 853 -16.60 -19.59 -26.96
N GLU A 854 -17.28 -20.66 -27.35
CA GLU A 854 -18.05 -21.50 -26.45
C GLU A 854 -17.13 -22.06 -25.36
N PRO A 855 -17.55 -22.19 -24.10
CA PRO A 855 -16.69 -22.84 -23.11
C PRO A 855 -16.42 -24.30 -23.52
N PRO A 856 -15.23 -24.86 -23.25
CA PRO A 856 -14.95 -26.26 -23.52
C PRO A 856 -15.98 -27.13 -22.77
N SER A 857 -16.89 -27.73 -23.52
CA SER A 857 -17.96 -28.57 -23.01
C SER A 857 -17.49 -30.03 -22.91
N GLU A 858 -18.19 -30.81 -22.09
CA GLU A 858 -18.09 -32.26 -22.22
C GLU A 858 -18.58 -32.68 -23.62
N GLN A 859 -18.12 -33.84 -24.12
CA GLN A 859 -18.59 -34.32 -25.43
C GLN A 859 -20.11 -34.49 -25.43
N ARG A 860 -20.78 -33.68 -26.25
CA ARG A 860 -22.23 -33.74 -26.48
C ARG A 860 -22.51 -34.27 -27.87
N PHE A 861 -23.76 -34.70 -28.07
CA PHE A 861 -24.26 -35.16 -29.36
C PHE A 861 -25.51 -34.39 -29.70
N ARG A 862 -25.71 -34.10 -30.97
CA ARG A 862 -26.85 -33.38 -31.50
C ARG A 862 -27.99 -34.33 -31.83
N ASN A 863 -29.23 -33.92 -31.59
CA ASN A 863 -30.45 -34.67 -31.92
C ASN A 863 -31.19 -34.12 -33.15
N ASP A 864 -30.66 -33.06 -33.74
CA ASP A 864 -31.19 -32.37 -34.92
C ASP A 864 -30.46 -32.76 -36.22
N LEU A 865 -29.31 -33.44 -36.12
CA LEU A 865 -28.53 -33.97 -37.24
C LEU A 865 -29.03 -35.34 -37.74
N SER A 866 -28.61 -35.71 -38.96
CA SER A 866 -29.00 -36.97 -39.60
C SER A 866 -28.24 -38.17 -39.01
N HIS A 867 -28.98 -39.18 -38.57
CA HIS A 867 -28.44 -40.45 -38.07
C HIS A 867 -28.57 -41.59 -39.10
N ALA A 868 -28.66 -41.27 -40.40
CA ALA A 868 -28.81 -42.23 -41.49
C ALA A 868 -27.47 -42.81 -41.97
N GLN A 869 -26.66 -43.31 -41.03
CA GLN A 869 -25.33 -43.85 -41.33
C GLN A 869 -25.32 -45.38 -41.43
N ALA A 870 -24.25 -45.94 -41.98
CA ALA A 870 -24.08 -47.37 -42.21
C ALA A 870 -23.64 -48.13 -40.95
N SER A 871 -22.91 -47.49 -40.03
CA SER A 871 -22.46 -48.08 -38.76
C SER A 871 -22.78 -47.21 -37.54
N ALA A 872 -22.81 -47.82 -36.34
CA ALA A 872 -23.10 -47.09 -35.10
C ALA A 872 -22.01 -46.05 -34.78
N ALA A 873 -20.75 -46.33 -35.09
CA ALA A 873 -19.65 -45.39 -34.91
C ALA A 873 -19.83 -44.13 -35.78
N GLN A 874 -20.19 -44.31 -37.06
CA GLN A 874 -20.48 -43.20 -37.96
C GLN A 874 -21.70 -42.39 -37.50
N VAL A 875 -22.71 -43.03 -36.89
CA VAL A 875 -23.82 -42.29 -36.26
C VAL A 875 -23.28 -41.40 -35.14
N ALA A 876 -22.49 -41.93 -34.20
CA ALA A 876 -21.94 -41.12 -33.12
C ALA A 876 -21.06 -39.97 -33.63
N GLU A 877 -20.20 -40.23 -34.62
CA GLU A 877 -19.36 -39.21 -35.24
C GLU A 877 -20.20 -38.11 -35.93
N ALA A 878 -21.22 -38.50 -36.70
CA ALA A 878 -22.10 -37.55 -37.39
C ALA A 878 -22.99 -36.74 -36.43
N LEU A 879 -23.25 -37.25 -35.23
CA LEU A 879 -23.99 -36.55 -34.20
C LEU A 879 -23.09 -35.80 -33.23
N LEU A 880 -21.75 -35.98 -33.26
CA LEU A 880 -20.85 -35.33 -32.32
C LEU A 880 -20.98 -33.81 -32.47
N ASP A 881 -21.14 -33.13 -31.35
CA ASP A 881 -21.30 -31.69 -31.31
C ASP A 881 -19.92 -31.03 -31.26
N PRO A 882 -19.49 -30.33 -32.33
CA PRO A 882 -18.21 -29.65 -32.34
C PRO A 882 -18.26 -28.42 -31.44
N HIS A 883 -17.10 -28.08 -30.88
CA HIS A 883 -16.91 -26.84 -30.15
C HIS A 883 -17.14 -25.63 -31.08
N THR A 884 -18.03 -24.71 -30.70
CA THR A 884 -18.45 -23.61 -31.57
C THR A 884 -17.68 -22.33 -31.28
N ARG A 885 -17.09 -21.74 -32.33
CA ARG A 885 -16.55 -20.38 -32.33
C ARG A 885 -17.22 -19.55 -33.37
N VAL A 886 -17.73 -18.39 -32.96
CA VAL A 886 -18.38 -17.45 -33.86
C VAL A 886 -17.54 -16.20 -33.92
N ALA A 887 -16.96 -15.94 -35.10
CA ALA A 887 -16.30 -14.68 -35.40
C ALA A 887 -17.28 -13.75 -36.11
N LEU A 888 -17.34 -12.52 -35.62
CA LEU A 888 -18.16 -11.44 -36.16
C LEU A 888 -17.21 -10.39 -36.72
N ASP A 889 -17.39 -10.07 -38.00
CA ASP A 889 -16.55 -9.13 -38.72
C ASP A 889 -16.77 -7.68 -38.29
N GLY A 890 -15.66 -7.00 -37.99
CA GLY A 890 -15.59 -5.56 -37.72
C GLY A 890 -16.15 -4.71 -38.86
N GLN A 891 -15.85 -5.03 -40.13
CA GLN A 891 -16.37 -4.26 -41.27
C GLN A 891 -17.89 -4.44 -41.47
N ALA A 892 -18.42 -5.62 -41.15
CA ALA A 892 -19.87 -5.83 -41.09
C ALA A 892 -20.51 -5.13 -39.88
N LEU A 893 -19.78 -5.02 -38.76
CA LEU A 893 -20.17 -4.19 -37.62
C LEU A 893 -20.23 -2.71 -37.98
N GLU A 894 -19.32 -2.26 -38.86
CA GLU A 894 -19.22 -0.88 -39.33
C GLU A 894 -20.25 -0.52 -40.43
N ALA A 895 -20.33 -1.33 -41.49
CA ALA A 895 -21.20 -1.11 -42.64
C ALA A 895 -22.72 -1.18 -42.35
N MET A 896 -23.12 -1.71 -41.19
CA MET A 896 -24.53 -1.80 -40.77
C MET A 896 -24.94 -0.76 -39.71
N GLY A 897 -24.05 0.17 -39.35
CA GLY A 897 -24.42 1.21 -38.40
C GLY A 897 -23.29 1.94 -37.66
N LEU A 898 -22.09 2.02 -38.24
CA LEU A 898 -21.00 2.86 -37.76
C LEU A 898 -20.36 3.60 -38.93
N ASP A 899 -21.12 4.35 -39.73
CA ASP A 899 -20.50 5.34 -40.63
C ASP A 899 -20.37 6.69 -39.90
N PRO A 900 -19.15 7.15 -39.53
CA PRO A 900 -18.88 8.53 -39.18
C PRO A 900 -18.35 9.24 -40.44
N GLN A 901 -19.24 9.64 -41.35
CA GLN A 901 -18.89 10.76 -42.24
C GLN A 901 -19.08 12.09 -41.54
#